data_AF-A0A849JUF4-F1
#
_entry.id   AF-A0A849JUF4-F1
#
_cell.length_a   1.000
_cell.length_b   1.000
_cell.length_c   1.000
_cell.angle_alpha   90.00
_cell.angle_beta   90.00
_cell.angle_gamma   90.00
#
_symmetry.space_group_name_H-M   'P 1'
#
loop_
_entity.id
_entity.type
_entity.pdbx_description
1 polymer ?
#
loop_
_entity_poly.entity_id
_entity_poly.type
_entity_poly.pdbx_seq_one_letter_code
_entity_poly.pdbx_strand_id
1 'polypeptide(L)'
;MAVAGIVAFVLSLALGLVSPAVTASAGPEDRDRPAPKTSSGQSSSGGPRTTPLSPPSSSLQARGPASVTATASSPYATPGLAIPAWGDAQWKHPDTFQTIELADLDGDGRDEIYGRLPAGLEVYDFRVDSGQWAPTYVTGTVPFADAPRAPVGWLPPYYYATIQAADVDGDGSEEVVGRGPVGLQIHSFEPAATAGESTWCTLSAQGPFTDWGPWAQDAAYYSTIQAADLDGDGRENEFFGRGTDGIEAWRFTAGDDCSTAGSSWTKLPTLPHFDDTTAGPGVADRYATIQAADLDGDGTDDVFGRASNGIYSYSLASGTWADLPVLKEFTDVQGFTATSQYGTIQTGDLDGEGGVEVFGRNADGIVGYRLESGTWQALKALTKDFGNSSSVDWGNAPGYYSTIQAADIDGDARDEVVGRSVDGIHAWELLASDQWHEVSTGGPFTDADGWSQDWSRFSTIQLGDIDGTVPLNAPTTNGSDRAEIIGRGPTGIQTYAWDDVKNTWVSPSATFPDYSTGTAKAAYQAVNATIATQLGYTNPDFDLRSTYGSETNYNLGTKYPELVAAATQPSNVPDAVWEAVTTQLTNELSAAASVEAYFAGVQGALQQDEITDLAQDGPQIAEQLDYNIKSSHALEADLFGLAAGVAEALANLATTETGVPVGSVVGGLFSAGWATGTRVSEGSGNSTLHKELRKILDDSAGMITAAADAIPAAREAVATDYGMLWEVGALTGNDTWVPPTNDSTAARTAQAFNVWVWQVVLNDQAHVEHKDKANAAWSYDGFHYGLKVGDASDIESQLFGKTSAGCLANFDPSCNLHVPPDFVFQGIYGWDIPCGFFTTCQPTGAWLPPE
;
A
#
# COMPACT_ATOMS: atom_id res chain seq x y z
N MET A 1 27.02 20.02 -48.52
CA MET A 1 28.19 20.55 -47.78
C MET A 1 28.28 19.76 -46.48
N ALA A 2 29.43 19.32 -45.95
CA ALA A 2 30.59 18.62 -46.54
C ALA A 2 31.43 18.10 -45.35
N VAL A 3 31.75 16.79 -45.29
CA VAL A 3 32.20 16.08 -44.08
C VAL A 3 33.71 16.22 -43.77
N ALA A 4 34.07 16.27 -42.47
CA ALA A 4 35.42 16.07 -41.90
C ALA A 4 35.32 15.69 -40.39
N GLY A 5 36.33 15.16 -39.67
CA GLY A 5 37.71 14.86 -40.11
C GLY A 5 38.61 13.94 -39.23
N ILE A 6 38.21 13.49 -38.02
CA ILE A 6 38.81 12.34 -37.26
C ILE A 6 40.24 12.49 -36.64
N VAL A 7 40.36 12.21 -35.31
CA VAL A 7 41.47 11.59 -34.52
C VAL A 7 42.95 12.08 -34.60
N ALA A 8 43.59 12.27 -33.42
CA ALA A 8 45.05 12.12 -33.18
C ALA A 8 45.39 11.85 -31.68
N PHE A 9 46.62 11.45 -31.34
CA PHE A 9 46.98 10.76 -30.07
C PHE A 9 48.31 11.23 -29.42
N VAL A 10 48.25 11.66 -28.14
CA VAL A 10 49.22 11.45 -27.01
C VAL A 10 50.70 11.96 -27.05
N LEU A 11 51.12 12.52 -25.89
CA LEU A 11 52.48 12.68 -25.29
C LEU A 11 53.39 13.91 -25.58
N SER A 12 53.78 14.63 -24.50
CA SER A 12 55.17 14.99 -24.13
C SER A 12 55.27 15.66 -22.72
N LEU A 13 56.42 15.57 -22.04
CA LEU A 13 56.67 16.01 -20.64
C LEU A 13 57.73 17.14 -20.52
N ALA A 14 57.59 18.01 -19.51
CA ALA A 14 58.66 18.52 -18.61
C ALA A 14 58.02 19.38 -17.47
N LEU A 15 58.22 19.19 -16.14
CA LEU A 15 59.40 19.14 -15.23
C LEU A 15 59.98 20.52 -14.82
N GLY A 16 59.80 20.91 -13.53
CA GLY A 16 60.48 22.07 -12.91
C GLY A 16 60.05 22.40 -11.45
N LEU A 17 60.99 22.26 -10.49
CA LEU A 17 60.93 22.50 -9.03
C LEU A 17 60.68 24.00 -8.64
N VAL A 18 60.46 24.46 -7.38
CA VAL A 18 61.24 24.29 -6.11
C VAL A 18 60.41 24.57 -4.83
N SER A 19 60.87 24.05 -3.66
CA SER A 19 60.33 24.26 -2.29
C SER A 19 61.12 25.28 -1.43
N PRO A 20 60.67 25.59 -0.20
CA PRO A 20 61.44 25.25 1.04
C PRO A 20 60.55 24.55 2.11
N ALA A 21 61.00 23.75 3.10
CA ALA A 21 62.25 23.58 3.87
C ALA A 21 62.39 24.51 5.12
N VAL A 22 63.07 24.16 6.24
CA VAL A 22 63.99 23.02 6.58
C VAL A 22 63.96 22.61 8.08
N THR A 23 63.75 21.32 8.42
CA THR A 23 64.05 20.62 9.72
C THR A 23 63.83 19.10 9.55
N ALA A 24 64.43 18.08 10.20
CA ALA A 24 65.53 17.86 11.18
C ALA A 24 65.08 17.32 12.58
N SER A 25 65.66 16.24 13.16
CA SER A 25 66.92 15.52 12.85
C SER A 25 66.93 13.99 13.10
N ALA A 26 67.98 13.35 12.55
CA ALA A 26 68.49 11.96 12.68
C ALA A 26 68.60 11.36 14.12
N GLY A 27 68.94 10.06 14.35
CA GLY A 27 69.65 9.08 13.47
C GLY A 27 69.63 7.60 13.95
N PRO A 28 70.51 6.70 13.42
CA PRO A 28 70.19 5.26 13.22
C PRO A 28 71.16 4.21 13.87
N GLU A 29 71.09 2.94 13.39
CA GLU A 29 71.94 1.73 13.66
C GLU A 29 71.66 0.94 14.97
N ASP A 30 71.91 -0.38 15.11
CA ASP A 30 71.99 -1.55 14.19
C ASP A 30 71.97 -2.86 15.05
N ARG A 31 71.63 -4.01 14.44
CA ARG A 31 71.98 -5.40 14.82
C ARG A 31 71.29 -6.19 15.96
N ASP A 32 71.43 -7.51 15.79
CA ASP A 32 71.36 -8.68 16.70
C ASP A 32 70.03 -9.37 17.13
N ARG A 33 70.10 -10.72 17.01
CA ARG A 33 69.23 -11.79 17.54
C ARG A 33 69.89 -12.36 18.83
N PRO A 34 69.20 -13.09 19.76
CA PRO A 34 68.18 -14.10 19.46
C PRO A 34 67.02 -14.29 20.47
N ALA A 35 66.13 -15.24 20.16
CA ALA A 35 65.17 -15.88 21.07
C ALA A 35 65.89 -16.89 22.04
N PRO A 36 65.28 -17.64 23.00
CA PRO A 36 63.97 -18.35 22.88
C PRO A 36 63.17 -18.61 24.20
N LYS A 37 62.20 -19.55 24.12
CA LYS A 37 61.47 -20.32 25.20
C LYS A 37 60.14 -19.72 25.69
N THR A 38 58.96 -20.32 25.45
CA THR A 38 58.36 -21.66 25.80
C THR A 38 57.95 -21.79 27.27
N SER A 39 56.86 -22.46 27.67
CA SER A 39 55.81 -23.26 26.96
C SER A 39 54.41 -22.96 27.60
N SER A 40 53.25 -23.57 27.30
CA SER A 40 52.86 -24.84 26.65
C SER A 40 51.45 -24.70 26.03
N GLY A 41 50.84 -25.68 25.34
CA GLY A 41 51.26 -27.03 24.96
C GLY A 41 50.42 -27.58 23.78
N GLN A 42 50.82 -28.72 23.19
CA GLN A 42 50.29 -29.25 21.92
C GLN A 42 49.55 -30.58 22.10
N SER A 43 48.62 -30.90 21.17
CA SER A 43 48.56 -32.16 20.38
C SER A 43 47.20 -32.25 19.62
N SER A 44 46.99 -32.92 18.47
CA SER A 44 47.80 -33.51 17.38
C SER A 44 46.81 -34.21 16.41
N SER A 45 47.00 -34.46 15.10
CA SER A 45 47.96 -34.13 14.02
C SER A 45 47.40 -34.74 12.71
N GLY A 46 47.80 -34.43 11.47
CA GLY A 46 48.92 -33.64 10.95
C GLY A 46 48.85 -33.55 9.39
N GLY A 47 49.87 -32.97 8.74
CA GLY A 47 49.89 -32.70 7.28
C GLY A 47 50.25 -33.91 6.38
N PRO A 48 50.60 -33.70 5.08
CA PRO A 48 51.79 -32.88 4.74
C PRO A 48 51.80 -32.07 3.41
N ARG A 49 52.28 -30.81 3.51
CA ARG A 49 53.36 -30.17 2.69
C ARG A 49 53.20 -29.90 1.16
N THR A 50 53.72 -28.72 0.76
CA THR A 50 54.19 -28.25 -0.57
C THR A 50 53.25 -27.41 -1.48
N THR A 51 53.91 -26.56 -2.28
CA THR A 51 53.47 -25.36 -3.06
C THR A 51 53.52 -25.63 -4.59
N PRO A 52 53.14 -24.74 -5.56
CA PRO A 52 52.96 -23.26 -5.48
C PRO A 52 51.86 -22.56 -6.36
N LEU A 53 51.61 -21.27 -6.03
CA LEU A 53 51.29 -20.09 -6.89
C LEU A 53 50.13 -20.09 -7.95
N SER A 54 49.08 -19.31 -7.64
CA SER A 54 48.31 -18.37 -8.51
C SER A 54 47.42 -18.90 -9.68
N PRO A 55 46.39 -18.14 -10.14
CA PRO A 55 45.55 -17.09 -9.52
C PRO A 55 44.06 -17.56 -9.40
N PRO A 56 43.08 -16.76 -8.92
CA PRO A 56 41.72 -17.27 -8.65
C PRO A 56 40.79 -17.30 -9.87
N SER A 57 39.92 -18.32 -9.92
CA SER A 57 38.68 -18.35 -10.70
C SER A 57 37.56 -18.91 -9.82
N SER A 58 36.46 -18.19 -9.66
CA SER A 58 35.37 -18.54 -8.75
C SER A 58 34.47 -19.64 -9.29
N SER A 59 34.33 -20.73 -8.53
CA SER A 59 33.23 -21.68 -8.68
C SER A 59 32.74 -22.14 -7.30
N LEU A 60 31.54 -21.70 -6.92
CA LEU A 60 30.86 -22.18 -5.72
C LEU A 60 30.22 -23.53 -6.05
N GLN A 61 30.78 -24.62 -5.52
CA GLN A 61 30.10 -25.92 -5.51
C GLN A 61 29.12 -25.98 -4.32
N ALA A 62 27.95 -26.55 -4.56
CA ALA A 62 26.85 -26.60 -3.61
C ALA A 62 27.22 -27.32 -2.29
N ARG A 63 26.61 -26.85 -1.20
CA ARG A 63 26.45 -27.64 0.03
C ARG A 63 25.02 -28.18 0.10
N GLY A 64 24.87 -29.39 0.64
CA GLY A 64 23.56 -30.02 0.82
C GLY A 64 22.70 -29.34 1.90
N PRO A 65 21.42 -29.74 2.02
CA PRO A 65 20.46 -29.09 2.90
C PRO A 65 20.88 -29.16 4.37
N ALA A 66 20.88 -28.01 5.03
CA ALA A 66 20.95 -27.94 6.48
C ALA A 66 19.53 -28.00 7.05
N SER A 67 19.28 -28.86 8.02
CA SER A 67 18.01 -28.91 8.75
C SER A 67 17.85 -27.65 9.60
N VAL A 68 16.96 -26.75 9.21
CA VAL A 68 16.64 -25.55 10.00
C VAL A 68 15.78 -25.99 11.18
N THR A 69 16.25 -25.74 12.40
CA THR A 69 15.42 -25.73 13.60
C THR A 69 14.98 -24.28 13.80
N ALA A 70 13.68 -24.02 13.80
CA ALA A 70 13.17 -22.66 13.91
C ALA A 70 13.48 -22.08 15.30
N THR A 71 14.11 -20.91 15.33
CA THR A 71 14.22 -20.03 16.48
C THR A 71 13.70 -18.66 16.06
N ALA A 72 12.78 -18.07 16.82
CA ALA A 72 12.13 -16.81 16.47
C ALA A 72 13.13 -15.64 16.46
N SER A 73 13.64 -15.31 15.27
CA SER A 73 14.37 -14.08 14.91
C SER A 73 14.83 -14.19 13.45
N SER A 74 13.94 -13.87 12.50
CA SER A 74 14.19 -13.76 11.06
C SER A 74 13.40 -12.53 10.57
N PRO A 75 13.91 -11.70 9.63
CA PRO A 75 13.40 -10.34 9.37
C PRO A 75 12.13 -10.31 8.49
N TYR A 76 11.17 -11.17 8.83
CA TYR A 76 9.76 -11.16 8.41
C TYR A 76 8.93 -11.69 9.59
N ALA A 77 9.20 -11.16 10.78
CA ALA A 77 8.35 -11.32 11.95
C ALA A 77 7.42 -10.09 11.98
N THR A 78 6.33 -10.10 11.21
CA THR A 78 5.28 -11.11 11.36
C THR A 78 4.84 -11.81 10.05
N PRO A 79 4.43 -13.09 10.10
CA PRO A 79 3.41 -13.65 9.19
C PRO A 79 2.02 -13.19 9.66
N GLY A 80 1.90 -11.91 10.00
CA GLY A 80 0.70 -11.29 10.50
C GLY A 80 -0.09 -10.76 9.32
N LEU A 81 -1.35 -11.16 9.24
CA LEU A 81 -2.35 -10.31 8.64
C LEU A 81 -2.29 -8.95 9.35
N ALA A 82 -2.46 -7.87 8.60
CA ALA A 82 -2.80 -6.58 9.16
C ALA A 82 -4.04 -6.06 8.41
N ILE A 83 -4.85 -5.24 9.05
CA ILE A 83 -6.11 -4.72 8.51
C ILE A 83 -6.05 -3.19 8.41
N PRO A 84 -6.55 -2.56 7.32
CA PRO A 84 -7.08 -3.18 6.10
C PRO A 84 -6.02 -4.04 5.39
N ALA A 85 -6.42 -5.18 4.79
CA ALA A 85 -5.46 -6.13 4.20
C ALA A 85 -4.98 -5.68 2.79
N TRP A 86 -4.73 -4.38 2.65
CA TRP A 86 -4.26 -3.67 1.46
C TRP A 86 -2.78 -4.00 1.15
N GLY A 87 -2.50 -5.28 0.90
CA GLY A 87 -1.15 -5.83 0.70
C GLY A 87 -0.58 -5.69 -0.72
N ASP A 88 0.61 -6.25 -0.94
CA ASP A 88 1.34 -6.24 -2.21
C ASP A 88 0.58 -6.89 -3.40
N ALA A 89 -0.46 -7.68 -3.13
CA ALA A 89 -1.24 -8.37 -4.17
C ALA A 89 -2.24 -7.47 -4.94
N GLN A 90 -2.59 -6.30 -4.40
CA GLN A 90 -3.63 -5.42 -4.95
C GLN A 90 -3.27 -3.93 -4.84
N TRP A 91 -2.71 -3.52 -3.70
CA TRP A 91 -2.40 -2.12 -3.39
C TRP A 91 -0.93 -1.79 -3.65
N LYS A 92 -0.41 -2.31 -4.78
CA LYS A 92 0.99 -2.16 -5.20
C LYS A 92 1.16 -1.29 -6.45
N HIS A 93 0.08 -1.06 -7.19
CA HIS A 93 0.11 -0.24 -8.40
C HIS A 93 -0.19 1.24 -8.07
N PRO A 94 0.43 2.22 -8.76
CA PRO A 94 0.28 3.64 -8.39
C PRO A 94 -1.15 4.18 -8.32
N ASP A 95 -2.09 3.68 -9.12
CA ASP A 95 -3.49 4.13 -9.14
C ASP A 95 -4.34 3.64 -7.95
N THR A 96 -3.75 2.81 -7.09
CA THR A 96 -4.34 2.38 -5.81
C THR A 96 -3.52 2.91 -4.63
N PHE A 97 -2.20 2.66 -4.57
CA PHE A 97 -1.41 3.08 -3.39
C PHE A 97 -1.20 4.59 -3.25
N GLN A 98 -1.29 5.38 -4.33
CA GLN A 98 -1.23 6.86 -4.25
C GLN A 98 -2.60 7.50 -3.97
N THR A 99 -3.58 6.69 -3.58
CA THR A 99 -4.90 7.14 -3.16
C THR A 99 -5.24 6.66 -1.75
N ILE A 100 -4.28 6.02 -1.06
CA ILE A 100 -4.42 5.62 0.35
C ILE A 100 -4.16 6.87 1.18
N GLU A 101 -5.19 7.40 1.83
CA GLU A 101 -5.13 8.63 2.62
C GLU A 101 -5.92 8.48 3.92
N LEU A 102 -5.65 9.38 4.87
CA LEU A 102 -6.37 9.56 6.13
C LEU A 102 -7.26 10.81 6.02
N ALA A 103 -8.44 10.79 6.64
CA ALA A 103 -9.43 11.89 6.64
C ALA A 103 -10.56 11.62 7.65
N ASP A 104 -11.06 12.64 8.37
CA ASP A 104 -12.28 12.53 9.19
C ASP A 104 -13.54 12.57 8.30
N LEU A 105 -13.84 11.45 7.65
CA LEU A 105 -14.97 11.33 6.71
C LEU A 105 -16.34 11.23 7.40
N ASP A 106 -16.37 10.84 8.68
CA ASP A 106 -17.55 10.54 9.48
C ASP A 106 -17.98 11.73 10.38
N GLY A 107 -17.05 12.65 10.68
CA GLY A 107 -17.26 13.86 11.48
C GLY A 107 -17.25 13.61 12.99
N ASP A 108 -16.56 12.57 13.45
CA ASP A 108 -16.45 12.21 14.88
C ASP A 108 -15.15 12.68 15.56
N GLY A 109 -14.23 13.28 14.80
CA GLY A 109 -12.94 13.81 15.25
C GLY A 109 -11.79 12.83 15.09
N ARG A 110 -11.87 11.90 14.12
CA ARG A 110 -10.88 10.82 13.91
C ARG A 110 -10.77 10.45 12.43
N ASP A 111 -9.56 10.14 11.99
CA ASP A 111 -9.30 9.74 10.61
C ASP A 111 -9.79 8.32 10.28
N GLU A 112 -10.73 8.22 9.34
CA GLU A 112 -10.88 7.04 8.50
C GLU A 112 -9.64 6.87 7.62
N ILE A 113 -9.32 5.61 7.29
CA ILE A 113 -8.43 5.32 6.16
C ILE A 113 -9.27 4.97 4.93
N TYR A 114 -9.05 5.70 3.84
CA TYR A 114 -9.76 5.49 2.58
C TYR A 114 -8.79 5.19 1.42
N GLY A 115 -9.31 4.63 0.33
CA GLY A 115 -8.51 4.43 -0.87
C GLY A 115 -9.25 3.91 -2.09
N ARG A 116 -8.72 4.20 -3.28
CA ARG A 116 -9.39 3.88 -4.56
C ARG A 116 -8.99 2.52 -5.12
N LEU A 117 -10.01 1.80 -5.61
CA LEU A 117 -9.92 0.67 -6.52
C LEU A 117 -10.73 0.95 -7.82
N PRO A 118 -10.64 0.09 -8.85
CA PRO A 118 -11.52 0.19 -10.02
C PRO A 118 -13.02 0.12 -9.70
N ALA A 119 -13.40 -0.45 -8.55
CA ALA A 119 -14.78 -0.47 -8.05
C ALA A 119 -15.25 0.86 -7.40
N GLY A 120 -14.31 1.79 -7.13
CA GLY A 120 -14.53 3.02 -6.38
C GLY A 120 -13.69 3.06 -5.10
N LEU A 121 -14.04 3.96 -4.18
CA LEU A 121 -13.42 4.05 -2.84
C LEU A 121 -13.82 2.88 -1.91
N GLU A 122 -12.83 2.30 -1.23
CA GLU A 122 -13.00 1.59 0.04
C GLU A 122 -12.74 2.58 1.20
N VAL A 123 -13.41 2.36 2.34
CA VAL A 123 -13.27 3.15 3.59
C VAL A 123 -13.24 2.19 4.78
N TYR A 124 -12.35 2.41 5.74
CA TYR A 124 -12.25 1.66 6.99
C TYR A 124 -12.12 2.62 8.18
N ASP A 125 -12.93 2.40 9.20
CA ASP A 125 -12.98 3.13 10.48
C ASP A 125 -12.13 2.39 11.53
N PHE A 126 -11.37 3.11 12.35
CA PHE A 126 -10.54 2.53 13.39
C PHE A 126 -11.32 2.24 14.68
N ARG A 127 -11.53 0.95 14.97
CA ARG A 127 -12.25 0.48 16.17
C ARG A 127 -11.37 0.60 17.41
N VAL A 128 -11.49 1.72 18.12
CA VAL A 128 -10.76 2.02 19.37
C VAL A 128 -10.93 0.94 20.47
N ASP A 129 -12.02 0.16 20.48
CA ASP A 129 -12.22 -0.91 21.48
C ASP A 129 -11.46 -2.22 21.16
N SER A 130 -11.15 -2.47 19.89
CA SER A 130 -10.30 -3.59 19.44
C SER A 130 -8.88 -3.14 19.06
N GLY A 131 -8.65 -1.85 18.80
CA GLY A 131 -7.40 -1.31 18.27
C GLY A 131 -7.12 -1.78 16.84
N GLN A 132 -8.16 -1.86 15.99
CA GLN A 132 -8.11 -2.43 14.64
C GLN A 132 -8.99 -1.67 13.65
N TRP A 133 -8.59 -1.67 12.38
CA TRP A 133 -9.39 -1.12 11.28
C TRP A 133 -10.51 -2.07 10.83
N ALA A 134 -11.74 -1.57 10.77
CA ALA A 134 -12.92 -2.32 10.33
C ALA A 134 -13.50 -1.73 9.03
N PRO A 135 -13.88 -2.56 8.03
CA PRO A 135 -14.45 -2.07 6.77
C PRO A 135 -15.81 -1.43 6.99
N THR A 136 -15.99 -0.19 6.55
CA THR A 136 -17.27 0.51 6.62
C THR A 136 -18.17 0.06 5.47
N TYR A 137 -19.38 -0.43 5.79
CA TYR A 137 -20.25 -1.07 4.80
C TYR A 137 -21.04 -0.03 4.00
N VAL A 138 -20.55 0.26 2.79
CA VAL A 138 -21.09 1.26 1.86
C VAL A 138 -22.08 0.63 0.86
N THR A 139 -23.22 1.29 0.61
CA THR A 139 -24.12 0.92 -0.51
C THR A 139 -24.47 2.11 -1.40
N GLY A 140 -25.05 1.81 -2.58
CA GLY A 140 -25.41 2.80 -3.59
C GLY A 140 -24.38 2.89 -4.72
N THR A 141 -24.02 4.12 -5.12
CA THR A 141 -22.97 4.38 -6.12
C THR A 141 -21.72 4.88 -5.42
N VAL A 142 -20.62 4.16 -5.57
CA VAL A 142 -19.33 4.57 -4.99
C VAL A 142 -18.63 5.59 -5.92
N PRO A 143 -18.04 6.67 -5.39
CA PRO A 143 -17.24 7.63 -6.17
C PRO A 143 -16.02 7.00 -6.84
N PHE A 144 -15.49 7.69 -7.86
CA PHE A 144 -14.21 7.42 -8.53
C PHE A 144 -14.01 6.00 -9.13
N ALA A 145 -15.10 5.25 -9.25
CA ALA A 145 -15.15 3.94 -9.90
C ALA A 145 -14.92 4.03 -11.42
N ASP A 146 -14.33 2.99 -12.00
CA ASP A 146 -14.11 2.84 -13.45
C ASP A 146 -15.41 2.43 -14.15
N ALA A 147 -16.38 3.35 -14.16
CA ALA A 147 -17.72 3.11 -14.67
C ALA A 147 -17.69 2.53 -16.10
N PRO A 148 -18.33 1.37 -16.38
CA PRO A 148 -18.21 0.61 -17.65
C PRO A 148 -18.87 1.28 -18.87
N ARG A 149 -19.20 2.58 -18.76
CA ARG A 149 -19.80 3.43 -19.79
C ARG A 149 -19.22 4.86 -19.82
N ALA A 150 -18.24 5.19 -18.98
CA ALA A 150 -17.47 6.43 -19.11
C ALA A 150 -16.49 6.31 -20.30
N PRO A 151 -16.17 7.40 -21.02
CA PRO A 151 -15.22 7.35 -22.14
C PRO A 151 -13.76 7.18 -21.68
N VAL A 152 -13.47 7.45 -20.40
CA VAL A 152 -12.21 7.18 -19.69
C VAL A 152 -12.57 6.87 -18.24
N GLY A 153 -11.92 5.89 -17.62
CA GLY A 153 -11.97 5.65 -16.17
C GLY A 153 -11.09 6.63 -15.36
N TRP A 154 -10.95 6.38 -14.06
CA TRP A 154 -10.13 7.14 -13.12
C TRP A 154 -8.65 6.70 -13.08
N LEU A 155 -8.31 5.61 -13.76
CA LEU A 155 -6.95 5.04 -13.90
C LEU A 155 -5.84 5.98 -14.47
N PRO A 156 -6.11 7.08 -15.19
CA PRO A 156 -5.07 8.05 -15.52
C PRO A 156 -4.52 8.82 -14.29
N PRO A 157 -3.21 9.08 -14.19
CA PRO A 157 -2.61 9.76 -13.05
C PRO A 157 -3.11 11.20 -12.86
N TYR A 158 -3.50 11.87 -13.95
CA TYR A 158 -4.12 13.20 -13.91
C TYR A 158 -5.58 13.20 -13.43
N TYR A 159 -6.10 12.06 -12.97
CA TYR A 159 -7.33 11.94 -12.18
C TYR A 159 -7.04 11.32 -10.79
N TYR A 160 -6.44 10.12 -10.69
CA TYR A 160 -6.27 9.48 -9.37
C TYR A 160 -5.33 10.25 -8.45
N ALA A 161 -4.21 10.80 -8.94
CA ALA A 161 -3.28 11.61 -8.14
C ALA A 161 -3.74 13.09 -8.02
N THR A 162 -5.06 13.25 -7.88
CA THR A 162 -5.76 14.49 -7.51
C THR A 162 -6.95 14.22 -6.58
N ILE A 163 -7.18 12.94 -6.23
CA ILE A 163 -8.06 12.57 -5.12
C ILE A 163 -7.40 13.11 -3.85
N GLN A 164 -8.19 13.76 -3.00
CA GLN A 164 -7.81 14.33 -1.71
C GLN A 164 -9.06 14.53 -0.86
N ALA A 165 -8.92 14.71 0.46
CA ALA A 165 -10.00 15.09 1.37
C ALA A 165 -9.87 16.59 1.78
N ALA A 166 -10.95 17.16 2.33
CA ALA A 166 -11.06 18.54 2.86
C ALA A 166 -12.48 18.83 3.43
N ASP A 167 -12.64 19.70 4.44
CA ASP A 167 -13.97 20.18 4.88
C ASP A 167 -14.50 21.27 3.93
N VAL A 168 -15.25 20.86 2.91
CA VAL A 168 -15.61 21.67 1.74
C VAL A 168 -16.99 22.33 1.86
N ASP A 169 -17.89 21.78 2.68
CA ASP A 169 -19.16 22.44 3.04
C ASP A 169 -19.29 22.97 4.47
N GLY A 170 -18.24 22.79 5.28
CA GLY A 170 -18.00 23.46 6.56
C GLY A 170 -18.91 22.94 7.68
N ASP A 171 -19.04 21.63 7.77
CA ASP A 171 -19.88 20.92 8.76
C ASP A 171 -19.06 20.14 9.81
N GLY A 172 -17.77 19.93 9.57
CA GLY A 172 -16.84 19.19 10.41
C GLY A 172 -16.48 17.79 9.91
N SER A 173 -17.02 17.36 8.77
CA SER A 173 -16.69 16.10 8.08
C SER A 173 -15.97 16.41 6.75
N GLU A 174 -15.01 15.59 6.35
CA GLU A 174 -14.25 15.82 5.12
C GLU A 174 -14.90 15.21 3.86
N GLU A 175 -15.04 16.04 2.82
CA GLU A 175 -15.42 15.62 1.48
C GLU A 175 -14.23 15.04 0.71
N VAL A 176 -14.41 13.87 0.08
CA VAL A 176 -13.42 13.39 -0.90
C VAL A 176 -13.66 14.06 -2.26
N VAL A 177 -12.63 14.76 -2.73
CA VAL A 177 -12.62 15.55 -3.96
C VAL A 177 -11.66 14.94 -4.96
N GLY A 178 -12.07 14.85 -6.23
CA GLY A 178 -11.21 14.35 -7.31
C GLY A 178 -11.42 15.09 -8.64
N ARG A 179 -10.34 15.30 -9.39
CA ARG A 179 -10.41 15.91 -10.73
C ARG A 179 -10.78 14.85 -11.79
N GLY A 180 -11.99 14.94 -12.34
CA GLY A 180 -12.41 14.15 -13.49
C GLY A 180 -12.22 14.87 -14.84
N PRO A 181 -12.64 14.24 -15.97
CA PRO A 181 -12.62 14.86 -17.30
C PRO A 181 -13.41 16.18 -17.37
N VAL A 182 -14.48 16.26 -16.58
CA VAL A 182 -15.40 17.41 -16.45
C VAL A 182 -15.00 18.37 -15.32
N GLY A 183 -13.76 18.27 -14.83
CA GLY A 183 -13.25 19.05 -13.70
C GLY A 183 -13.51 18.38 -12.36
N LEU A 184 -13.39 19.16 -11.27
CA LEU A 184 -13.59 18.67 -9.91
C LEU A 184 -14.97 18.04 -9.69
N GLN A 185 -14.97 16.91 -8.98
CA GLN A 185 -16.13 16.22 -8.43
C GLN A 185 -15.92 16.09 -6.92
N ILE A 186 -16.97 16.33 -6.13
CA ILE A 186 -16.94 16.47 -4.67
C ILE A 186 -18.01 15.53 -4.10
N HIS A 187 -17.60 14.66 -3.18
CA HIS A 187 -18.42 13.58 -2.61
C HIS A 187 -18.29 13.54 -1.09
N SER A 188 -19.37 13.89 -0.38
CA SER A 188 -19.45 13.71 1.07
C SER A 188 -19.80 12.27 1.42
N PHE A 189 -19.32 11.82 2.57
CA PHE A 189 -19.56 10.50 3.13
C PHE A 189 -20.66 10.58 4.20
N GLU A 190 -21.66 9.70 4.10
CA GLU A 190 -22.81 9.70 5.01
C GLU A 190 -22.74 8.43 5.88
N PRO A 191 -22.28 8.55 7.15
CA PRO A 191 -22.06 7.39 8.00
C PRO A 191 -23.35 6.72 8.51
N ALA A 192 -23.26 5.41 8.74
CA ALA A 192 -24.39 4.58 9.13
C ALA A 192 -24.82 4.79 10.60
N ALA A 193 -25.68 5.79 10.84
CA ALA A 193 -26.17 6.25 12.16
C ALA A 193 -26.60 5.20 13.22
N THR A 194 -26.80 3.92 12.86
CA THR A 194 -26.43 2.75 13.70
C THR A 194 -26.64 1.44 12.94
N ALA A 195 -25.57 0.67 12.72
CA ALA A 195 -25.61 -0.68 12.12
C ALA A 195 -26.42 -0.76 10.80
N GLY A 196 -26.39 0.34 10.03
CA GLY A 196 -27.01 0.48 8.73
C GLY A 196 -25.99 0.32 7.61
N GLU A 197 -26.28 0.97 6.49
CA GLU A 197 -25.40 1.06 5.32
C GLU A 197 -24.95 2.52 5.22
N SER A 198 -23.64 2.78 5.18
CA SER A 198 -23.12 4.12 4.88
C SER A 198 -23.32 4.40 3.39
N THR A 199 -23.40 5.67 2.99
CA THR A 199 -23.61 6.03 1.58
C THR A 199 -22.71 7.17 1.15
N TRP A 200 -22.48 7.30 -0.16
CA TRP A 200 -21.83 8.48 -0.74
C TRP A 200 -22.87 9.39 -1.38
N CYS A 201 -22.74 10.69 -1.16
CA CYS A 201 -23.54 11.69 -1.86
C CYS A 201 -22.80 12.22 -3.11
N THR A 202 -23.24 13.36 -3.64
CA THR A 202 -22.46 14.15 -4.59
C THR A 202 -22.84 15.62 -4.42
N LEU A 203 -21.92 16.42 -3.87
CA LEU A 203 -22.08 17.88 -3.77
C LEU A 203 -21.75 18.55 -5.10
N SER A 204 -20.76 18.02 -5.84
CA SER A 204 -20.37 18.49 -7.17
C SER A 204 -20.09 17.34 -8.13
N ALA A 205 -20.72 17.36 -9.30
CA ALA A 205 -20.49 16.37 -10.36
C ALA A 205 -19.63 16.90 -11.54
N GLN A 206 -19.21 18.17 -11.48
CA GLN A 206 -18.43 18.88 -12.51
C GLN A 206 -17.92 20.20 -11.93
N GLY A 207 -16.77 20.69 -12.39
CA GLY A 207 -16.13 21.85 -11.75
C GLY A 207 -15.04 22.52 -12.59
N PRO A 208 -14.15 23.30 -11.95
CA PRO A 208 -12.96 23.86 -12.59
C PRO A 208 -11.95 22.77 -12.97
N PHE A 209 -10.83 23.18 -13.59
CA PHE A 209 -9.71 22.29 -13.93
C PHE A 209 -10.00 21.17 -14.96
N THR A 210 -11.05 21.33 -15.77
CA THR A 210 -11.47 20.37 -16.83
C THR A 210 -10.37 20.02 -17.86
N ASP A 211 -10.52 18.89 -18.56
CA ASP A 211 -9.63 18.44 -19.66
C ASP A 211 -9.48 19.44 -20.83
N TRP A 212 -10.38 20.42 -20.94
CA TRP A 212 -10.28 21.47 -21.96
C TRP A 212 -9.16 22.49 -21.68
N GLY A 213 -8.55 22.45 -20.49
CA GLY A 213 -7.42 23.28 -20.07
C GLY A 213 -6.06 22.54 -20.12
N PRO A 214 -5.03 23.07 -19.43
CA PRO A 214 -3.72 22.43 -19.31
C PRO A 214 -3.73 21.17 -18.41
N TRP A 215 -4.76 21.00 -17.59
CA TRP A 215 -4.78 20.12 -16.42
C TRP A 215 -4.61 18.62 -16.72
N ALA A 216 -4.98 18.14 -17.91
CA ALA A 216 -4.72 16.75 -18.32
C ALA A 216 -3.37 16.54 -19.06
N GLN A 217 -2.52 17.57 -19.16
CA GLN A 217 -1.37 17.58 -20.09
C GLN A 217 -0.01 17.36 -19.41
N ASP A 218 0.18 17.81 -18.16
CA ASP A 218 1.42 17.66 -17.40
C ASP A 218 1.15 17.67 -15.88
N ALA A 219 2.02 17.03 -15.10
CA ALA A 219 1.99 17.05 -13.63
C ALA A 219 2.14 18.47 -13.08
N ALA A 220 2.89 19.33 -13.78
CA ALA A 220 3.06 20.77 -13.46
C ALA A 220 1.76 21.62 -13.49
N TYR A 221 0.60 20.98 -13.68
CA TYR A 221 -0.72 21.55 -13.49
C TYR A 221 -1.56 20.70 -12.51
N TYR A 222 -1.78 19.40 -12.76
CA TYR A 222 -2.71 18.61 -11.90
C TYR A 222 -2.16 18.31 -10.51
N SER A 223 -0.86 18.05 -10.34
CA SER A 223 -0.26 17.77 -9.01
C SER A 223 0.02 19.06 -8.22
N THR A 224 -0.78 20.09 -8.47
CA THR A 224 -0.78 21.37 -7.74
C THR A 224 -2.22 21.81 -7.41
N ILE A 225 -3.21 20.95 -7.68
CA ILE A 225 -4.61 21.20 -7.31
C ILE A 225 -4.79 20.83 -5.85
N GLN A 226 -5.06 21.82 -5.01
CA GLN A 226 -5.19 21.72 -3.56
C GLN A 226 -6.45 22.47 -3.11
N ALA A 227 -7.09 21.97 -2.04
CA ALA A 227 -8.02 22.71 -1.20
C ALA A 227 -7.26 23.65 -0.23
N ALA A 228 -7.95 24.66 0.33
CA ALA A 228 -7.47 25.63 1.33
C ALA A 228 -8.62 26.54 1.80
N ASP A 229 -8.47 27.22 2.94
CA ASP A 229 -9.31 28.37 3.34
C ASP A 229 -8.62 29.70 2.96
N LEU A 230 -8.79 30.13 1.72
CA LEU A 230 -8.18 31.36 1.20
C LEU A 230 -8.97 32.65 1.55
N ASP A 231 -10.00 32.56 2.42
CA ASP A 231 -10.99 33.63 2.68
C ASP A 231 -11.21 33.94 4.16
N GLY A 232 -10.96 32.96 5.03
CA GLY A 232 -11.20 33.01 6.47
C GLY A 232 -12.66 32.74 6.84
N ASP A 233 -13.37 31.88 6.10
CA ASP A 233 -14.73 31.44 6.47
C ASP A 233 -14.79 30.11 7.25
N GLY A 234 -13.62 29.51 7.51
CA GLY A 234 -13.39 28.33 8.34
C GLY A 234 -13.66 27.02 7.58
N ARG A 235 -13.28 26.98 6.30
CA ARG A 235 -13.70 25.96 5.33
C ARG A 235 -12.71 25.85 4.18
N GLU A 236 -12.40 24.65 3.75
CA GLU A 236 -11.44 24.38 2.68
C GLU A 236 -12.10 24.40 1.29
N ASN A 237 -13.12 25.26 1.14
CA ASN A 237 -13.95 25.33 -0.07
C ASN A 237 -13.25 26.03 -1.25
N GLU A 238 -12.03 26.54 -1.06
CA GLU A 238 -11.22 27.15 -2.10
C GLU A 238 -10.26 26.15 -2.75
N PHE A 239 -10.50 25.86 -4.03
CA PHE A 239 -9.62 25.01 -4.82
C PHE A 239 -8.73 25.87 -5.70
N PHE A 240 -7.42 25.77 -5.51
CA PHE A 240 -6.43 26.47 -6.32
C PHE A 240 -5.52 25.50 -7.07
N GLY A 241 -4.92 25.97 -8.15
CA GLY A 241 -3.89 25.20 -8.86
C GLY A 241 -3.06 26.02 -9.83
N ARG A 242 -1.88 25.53 -10.17
CA ARG A 242 -0.95 26.20 -11.09
C ARG A 242 -1.43 26.04 -12.54
N GLY A 243 -1.92 27.13 -13.13
CA GLY A 243 -2.23 27.24 -14.55
C GLY A 243 -1.09 27.85 -15.38
N THR A 244 -1.30 27.98 -16.69
CA THR A 244 -0.29 28.56 -17.62
C THR A 244 0.02 30.03 -17.31
N ASP A 245 -0.99 30.77 -16.83
CA ASP A 245 -0.95 32.21 -16.59
C ASP A 245 -0.70 32.57 -15.10
N GLY A 246 -0.48 31.56 -14.26
CA GLY A 246 -0.28 31.66 -12.80
C GLY A 246 -1.28 30.81 -12.00
N ILE A 247 -1.45 31.07 -10.71
CA ILE A 247 -2.39 30.29 -9.87
C ILE A 247 -3.83 30.68 -10.18
N GLU A 248 -4.63 29.67 -10.53
CA GLU A 248 -6.06 29.76 -10.78
C GLU A 248 -6.82 29.19 -9.58
N ALA A 249 -7.55 30.04 -8.84
CA ALA A 249 -8.34 29.67 -7.68
C ALA A 249 -9.86 29.81 -7.91
N TRP A 250 -10.64 28.95 -7.26
CA TRP A 250 -12.09 28.83 -7.39
C TRP A 250 -12.74 28.48 -6.05
N ARG A 251 -13.70 29.29 -5.62
CA ARG A 251 -14.61 28.97 -4.52
C ARG A 251 -15.64 27.95 -4.96
N PHE A 252 -15.81 26.87 -4.21
CA PHE A 252 -17.03 26.07 -4.21
C PHE A 252 -18.08 26.70 -3.29
N THR A 253 -19.35 26.44 -3.53
CA THR A 253 -20.41 26.76 -2.58
C THR A 253 -21.41 25.63 -2.66
N ALA A 254 -21.64 24.94 -1.54
CA ALA A 254 -22.54 23.81 -1.45
C ALA A 254 -24.01 24.19 -1.70
N GLY A 255 -24.83 23.14 -1.86
CA GLY A 255 -26.25 23.25 -2.21
C GLY A 255 -27.17 23.27 -1.00
N ASP A 256 -28.35 22.66 -1.18
CA ASP A 256 -29.02 21.99 -0.05
C ASP A 256 -28.18 20.74 0.32
N ASP A 257 -28.09 20.43 1.61
CA ASP A 257 -27.31 19.33 2.20
C ASP A 257 -27.41 18.02 1.39
N CYS A 258 -26.31 17.28 1.25
CA CYS A 258 -26.26 15.99 0.52
C CYS A 258 -26.65 16.12 -0.99
N SER A 259 -26.50 17.30 -1.62
CA SER A 259 -26.98 17.53 -2.99
C SER A 259 -26.22 18.52 -3.87
N THR A 260 -26.02 18.14 -5.14
CA THR A 260 -25.69 19.09 -6.25
C THR A 260 -26.72 20.22 -6.44
N ALA A 261 -27.92 20.13 -5.87
CA ALA A 261 -28.99 21.11 -6.02
C ALA A 261 -28.67 22.41 -5.26
N GLY A 262 -28.32 23.47 -6.00
CA GLY A 262 -27.95 24.78 -5.43
C GLY A 262 -26.44 25.06 -5.47
N SER A 263 -25.64 23.99 -5.57
CA SER A 263 -24.18 24.06 -5.69
C SER A 263 -23.70 25.02 -6.80
N SER A 264 -22.58 25.69 -6.57
CA SER A 264 -21.98 26.59 -7.57
C SER A 264 -20.47 26.75 -7.44
N TRP A 265 -19.84 27.21 -8.53
CA TRP A 265 -18.40 27.48 -8.61
C TRP A 265 -18.16 28.94 -8.99
N THR A 266 -17.38 29.66 -8.17
CA THR A 266 -17.04 31.07 -8.38
C THR A 266 -15.53 31.23 -8.60
N LYS A 267 -15.12 31.66 -9.79
CA LYS A 267 -13.70 31.93 -10.06
C LYS A 267 -13.22 33.16 -9.29
N LEU A 268 -12.14 32.97 -8.55
CA LEU A 268 -11.45 34.01 -7.78
C LEU A 268 -10.40 34.72 -8.65
N PRO A 269 -9.76 35.80 -8.17
CA PRO A 269 -8.69 36.45 -8.91
C PRO A 269 -7.55 35.45 -9.21
N THR A 270 -7.08 35.40 -10.46
CA THR A 270 -5.85 34.65 -10.80
C THR A 270 -4.63 35.40 -10.25
N LEU A 271 -3.78 34.71 -9.49
CA LEU A 271 -2.48 35.22 -9.04
C LEU A 271 -1.50 35.18 -10.23
N PRO A 272 -0.95 36.31 -10.72
CA PRO A 272 -0.08 36.34 -11.90
C PRO A 272 1.37 35.95 -11.57
N HIS A 273 1.55 34.89 -10.79
CA HIS A 273 2.83 34.34 -10.34
C HIS A 273 2.83 32.81 -10.45
N PHE A 274 4.04 32.21 -10.43
CA PHE A 274 4.29 30.78 -10.73
C PHE A 274 3.96 30.34 -12.17
N ASP A 275 3.67 31.28 -13.07
CA ASP A 275 3.27 31.06 -14.46
C ASP A 275 4.33 30.39 -15.36
N ASP A 276 3.92 29.95 -16.55
CA ASP A 276 4.79 29.23 -17.50
C ASP A 276 5.88 30.12 -18.14
N THR A 277 5.76 31.44 -18.08
CA THR A 277 6.73 32.38 -18.64
C THR A 277 7.82 32.78 -17.65
N THR A 278 7.54 32.69 -16.34
CA THR A 278 8.51 33.00 -15.27
C THR A 278 9.11 31.75 -14.60
N ALA A 279 8.32 30.70 -14.35
CA ALA A 279 8.77 29.45 -13.73
C ALA A 279 8.98 28.32 -14.75
N GLY A 280 8.05 28.17 -15.70
CA GLY A 280 8.08 27.14 -16.75
C GLY A 280 7.40 25.82 -16.34
N PRO A 281 6.62 25.17 -17.24
CA PRO A 281 5.76 24.02 -16.93
C PRO A 281 6.51 22.68 -16.77
N GLY A 282 7.77 22.68 -16.33
CA GLY A 282 8.59 21.46 -16.26
C GLY A 282 9.72 21.53 -15.25
N VAL A 283 9.62 22.43 -14.28
CA VAL A 283 10.62 22.64 -13.22
C VAL A 283 10.05 22.11 -11.91
N ALA A 284 10.25 20.82 -11.65
CA ALA A 284 9.69 20.11 -10.50
C ALA A 284 10.11 20.73 -9.16
N ASP A 285 11.35 21.25 -9.08
CA ASP A 285 11.84 22.02 -7.94
C ASP A 285 11.26 23.45 -7.85
N ARG A 286 10.15 23.73 -8.54
CA ARG A 286 9.24 24.87 -8.32
C ARG A 286 7.82 24.36 -8.07
N TYR A 287 7.21 23.65 -9.03
CA TYR A 287 5.77 23.35 -8.94
C TYR A 287 5.42 22.33 -7.84
N ALA A 288 6.30 21.36 -7.56
CA ALA A 288 6.11 20.38 -6.48
C ALA A 288 6.54 20.92 -5.10
N THR A 289 6.50 22.25 -4.94
CA THR A 289 6.67 22.97 -3.67
C THR A 289 5.58 24.04 -3.49
N ILE A 290 4.54 24.00 -4.33
CA ILE A 290 3.36 24.86 -4.20
C ILE A 290 2.44 24.21 -3.17
N GLN A 291 2.12 24.97 -2.13
CA GLN A 291 1.39 24.58 -0.92
C GLN A 291 0.55 25.79 -0.45
N ALA A 292 -0.40 25.53 0.45
CA ALA A 292 -1.13 26.55 1.20
C ALA A 292 -1.08 26.23 2.70
N ALA A 293 -1.03 27.27 3.54
CA ALA A 293 -1.18 27.23 5.00
C ALA A 293 -1.22 28.67 5.56
N ASP A 294 -1.81 28.93 6.73
CA ASP A 294 -1.72 30.22 7.43
C ASP A 294 -0.28 30.50 7.94
N LEU A 295 0.52 31.21 7.15
CA LEU A 295 1.92 31.51 7.47
C LEU A 295 2.07 32.74 8.40
N ASP A 296 1.12 33.68 8.35
CA ASP A 296 1.19 35.03 8.92
C ASP A 296 0.41 35.14 10.26
N GLY A 297 -0.46 34.17 10.54
CA GLY A 297 -1.20 33.98 11.79
C GLY A 297 -2.50 34.77 11.84
N ASP A 298 -3.17 34.96 10.69
CA ASP A 298 -4.39 35.77 10.55
C ASP A 298 -5.69 34.96 10.42
N GLY A 299 -5.58 33.63 10.30
CA GLY A 299 -6.67 32.69 10.12
C GLY A 299 -7.09 32.51 8.66
N THR A 300 -6.20 32.76 7.70
CA THR A 300 -6.40 32.51 6.26
C THR A 300 -5.16 31.90 5.63
N ASP A 301 -5.34 31.00 4.66
CA ASP A 301 -4.25 30.29 4.02
C ASP A 301 -3.48 31.15 2.98
N ASP A 302 -2.15 31.14 3.09
CA ASP A 302 -1.23 31.72 2.12
C ASP A 302 -0.82 30.71 1.06
N VAL A 303 -1.10 31.00 -0.22
CA VAL A 303 -0.52 30.21 -1.31
C VAL A 303 0.97 30.57 -1.44
N PHE A 304 1.83 29.59 -1.15
CA PHE A 304 3.28 29.75 -1.22
C PHE A 304 3.96 28.77 -2.18
N GLY A 305 5.20 29.09 -2.54
CA GLY A 305 6.01 28.20 -3.37
C GLY A 305 7.45 28.66 -3.58
N ARG A 306 8.31 27.71 -3.92
CA ARG A 306 9.74 27.96 -4.11
C ARG A 306 10.05 28.67 -5.42
N ALA A 307 10.96 29.65 -5.35
CA ALA A 307 11.63 30.27 -6.48
C ALA A 307 13.16 30.11 -6.38
N SER A 308 13.92 30.62 -7.35
CA SER A 308 15.39 30.49 -7.39
C SER A 308 16.13 31.07 -6.17
N ASN A 309 15.49 31.99 -5.46
CA ASN A 309 16.09 32.91 -4.50
C ASN A 309 15.26 33.08 -3.22
N GLY A 310 14.34 32.16 -2.95
CA GLY A 310 13.49 32.17 -1.77
C GLY A 310 12.18 31.40 -1.94
N ILE A 311 11.43 31.26 -0.84
CA ILE A 311 9.98 31.00 -0.90
C ILE A 311 9.27 32.34 -1.10
N TYR A 312 8.24 32.33 -1.95
CA TYR A 312 7.31 33.44 -2.18
C TYR A 312 5.94 32.99 -1.70
N SER A 313 5.25 33.82 -0.90
CA SER A 313 3.92 33.56 -0.34
C SER A 313 2.96 34.73 -0.60
N TYR A 314 1.67 34.43 -0.65
CA TYR A 314 0.62 35.37 -1.06
C TYR A 314 -0.73 35.06 -0.38
N SER A 315 -1.30 36.02 0.35
CA SER A 315 -2.65 35.91 0.94
C SER A 315 -3.72 36.51 0.02
N LEU A 316 -4.96 36.03 0.10
CA LEU A 316 -6.09 36.40 -0.79
C LEU A 316 -7.11 37.37 -0.16
N ALA A 317 -6.75 38.04 0.94
CA ALA A 317 -7.61 38.94 1.73
C ALA A 317 -8.59 39.80 0.88
N SER A 318 -9.90 39.61 1.11
CA SER A 318 -11.00 40.35 0.45
C SER A 318 -10.99 40.28 -1.10
N GLY A 319 -10.51 39.18 -1.68
CA GLY A 319 -10.48 38.98 -3.13
C GLY A 319 -9.44 39.86 -3.83
N THR A 320 -8.28 40.06 -3.21
CA THR A 320 -7.10 40.68 -3.83
C THR A 320 -5.83 40.09 -3.24
N TRP A 321 -5.05 39.40 -4.07
CA TRP A 321 -3.74 38.87 -3.69
C TRP A 321 -2.78 39.96 -3.21
N ALA A 322 -2.08 39.71 -2.11
CA ALA A 322 -1.01 40.56 -1.57
C ALA A 322 0.35 39.82 -1.55
N ASP A 323 1.46 40.53 -1.77
CA ASP A 323 2.80 39.97 -1.56
C ASP A 323 3.12 39.87 -0.06
N LEU A 324 3.42 38.66 0.44
CA LEU A 324 4.07 38.50 1.75
C LEU A 324 5.61 38.65 1.66
N PRO A 325 6.32 38.77 2.80
CA PRO A 325 7.78 38.88 2.81
C PRO A 325 8.45 37.64 2.20
N VAL A 326 9.34 37.83 1.21
CA VAL A 326 10.10 36.71 0.61
C VAL A 326 11.11 36.14 1.62
N LEU A 327 10.94 34.86 1.99
CA LEU A 327 11.90 34.06 2.77
C LEU A 327 13.11 33.73 1.90
N LYS A 328 14.31 34.24 2.24
CA LYS A 328 15.51 34.18 1.38
C LYS A 328 16.37 32.93 1.58
N GLU A 329 15.71 31.85 1.97
CA GLU A 329 16.27 30.54 2.26
C GLU A 329 15.72 29.53 1.24
N PHE A 330 15.98 28.24 1.37
CA PHE A 330 15.56 27.20 0.40
C PHE A 330 16.01 27.49 -1.06
N THR A 331 17.08 28.27 -1.27
CA THR A 331 17.45 28.81 -2.59
C THR A 331 18.19 27.83 -3.50
N ASP A 332 18.29 28.12 -4.80
CA ASP A 332 19.11 27.34 -5.76
C ASP A 332 20.58 27.26 -5.31
N VAL A 333 21.08 28.34 -4.69
CA VAL A 333 22.47 28.46 -4.21
C VAL A 333 22.73 27.55 -3.00
N GLN A 334 21.68 27.17 -2.27
CA GLN A 334 21.74 26.27 -1.11
C GLN A 334 21.56 24.79 -1.47
N GLY A 335 21.29 24.48 -2.74
CA GLY A 335 21.20 23.10 -3.26
C GLY A 335 19.78 22.61 -3.56
N PHE A 336 18.75 23.37 -3.17
CA PHE A 336 17.33 22.97 -3.25
C PHE A 336 16.79 22.78 -4.68
N THR A 337 17.64 22.71 -5.71
CA THR A 337 17.30 22.07 -6.98
C THR A 337 17.28 20.53 -6.88
N ALA A 338 17.72 19.95 -5.77
CA ALA A 338 17.75 18.50 -5.54
C ALA A 338 16.45 18.00 -4.87
N THR A 339 15.90 16.89 -5.36
CA THR A 339 14.66 16.28 -4.84
C THR A 339 14.77 15.87 -3.37
N SER A 340 15.96 15.48 -2.90
CA SER A 340 16.27 15.21 -1.49
C SER A 340 16.38 16.46 -0.60
N GLN A 341 15.88 17.59 -1.08
CA GLN A 341 15.80 18.87 -0.38
C GLN A 341 14.49 19.62 -0.72
N TYR A 342 14.13 19.82 -2.00
CA TYR A 342 12.84 20.49 -2.31
C TYR A 342 11.63 19.61 -2.00
N GLY A 343 11.73 18.30 -2.21
CA GLY A 343 10.66 17.33 -1.88
C GLY A 343 10.61 16.99 -0.38
N THR A 344 10.99 17.96 0.45
CA THR A 344 10.95 17.94 1.93
C THR A 344 10.57 19.32 2.48
N ILE A 345 10.07 20.22 1.63
CA ILE A 345 9.55 21.53 2.05
C ILE A 345 8.09 21.30 2.43
N GLN A 346 7.75 21.61 3.68
CA GLN A 346 6.47 21.30 4.33
C GLN A 346 6.17 22.38 5.39
N THR A 347 4.96 22.32 5.96
CA THR A 347 4.47 23.12 7.07
C THR A 347 4.11 22.26 8.29
N GLY A 348 4.13 22.85 9.48
CA GLY A 348 3.74 22.28 10.77
C GLY A 348 4.04 23.26 11.91
N ASP A 349 3.37 23.16 13.06
CA ASP A 349 3.63 24.00 14.26
C ASP A 349 4.75 23.35 15.09
N LEU A 350 6.00 23.66 14.73
CA LEU A 350 7.17 23.02 15.34
C LEU A 350 7.54 23.66 16.68
N ASP A 351 7.08 24.87 17.02
CA ASP A 351 7.44 25.53 18.29
C ASP A 351 6.29 25.73 19.31
N GLY A 352 5.05 25.43 18.93
CA GLY A 352 3.89 25.29 19.83
C GLY A 352 3.24 26.62 20.21
N GLU A 353 3.37 27.64 19.35
CA GLU A 353 2.78 28.96 19.57
C GLU A 353 1.48 29.17 18.74
N GLY A 354 1.02 28.17 17.99
CA GLY A 354 -0.29 28.13 17.34
C GLY A 354 -0.34 28.65 15.90
N GLY A 355 0.75 28.46 15.13
CA GLY A 355 0.85 28.86 13.73
C GLY A 355 2.01 28.13 13.03
N VAL A 356 1.95 27.96 11.71
CA VAL A 356 2.85 27.00 11.03
C VAL A 356 4.21 27.57 10.59
N GLU A 357 5.23 26.73 10.67
CA GLU A 357 6.55 26.98 10.11
C GLU A 357 6.79 26.31 8.77
N VAL A 358 7.36 27.06 7.81
CA VAL A 358 7.94 26.47 6.61
C VAL A 358 9.28 25.83 6.97
N PHE A 359 9.32 24.50 6.98
CA PHE A 359 10.52 23.72 7.28
C PHE A 359 11.00 22.91 6.08
N GLY A 360 12.21 22.35 6.21
CA GLY A 360 12.67 21.30 5.31
C GLY A 360 14.13 20.92 5.46
N ARG A 361 14.51 19.89 4.70
CA ARG A 361 15.80 19.21 4.81
C ARG A 361 16.88 19.87 3.94
N ASN A 362 18.03 20.18 4.55
CA ASN A 362 19.25 20.56 3.85
C ASN A 362 20.36 19.47 4.01
N ALA A 363 21.62 19.79 3.68
CA ALA A 363 22.72 18.82 3.75
C ALA A 363 23.25 18.55 5.19
N ASP A 364 22.99 19.45 6.13
CA ASP A 364 23.41 19.39 7.53
C ASP A 364 22.28 18.89 8.46
N GLY A 365 21.01 19.01 8.04
CA GLY A 365 19.82 18.50 8.76
C GLY A 365 18.55 19.30 8.44
N ILE A 366 17.63 19.45 9.40
CA ILE A 366 16.38 20.22 9.22
C ILE A 366 16.59 21.70 9.58
N VAL A 367 15.92 22.59 8.84
CA VAL A 367 15.76 24.02 9.16
C VAL A 367 14.28 24.41 9.02
N GLY A 368 13.76 25.15 10.00
CA GLY A 368 12.40 25.70 10.01
C GLY A 368 12.40 27.22 10.15
N TYR A 369 11.35 27.87 9.66
CA TYR A 369 11.19 29.33 9.68
C TYR A 369 9.74 29.73 9.91
N ARG A 370 9.50 30.70 10.80
CA ARG A 370 8.19 31.23 11.16
C ARG A 370 8.02 32.69 10.72
N LEU A 371 6.85 33.10 10.24
CA LEU A 371 6.60 34.46 9.74
C LEU A 371 5.87 35.32 10.78
N GLU A 372 6.56 35.66 11.86
CA GLU A 372 5.97 36.49 12.93
C GLU A 372 5.96 37.98 12.54
N SER A 373 4.79 38.63 12.61
CA SER A 373 4.64 40.09 12.42
C SER A 373 5.26 40.63 11.10
N GLY A 374 5.13 39.88 10.01
CA GLY A 374 5.72 40.23 8.70
C GLY A 374 7.25 40.16 8.67
N THR A 375 7.89 39.36 9.52
CA THR A 375 9.33 39.07 9.49
C THR A 375 9.62 37.59 9.74
N TRP A 376 10.17 36.92 8.73
CA TRP A 376 10.70 35.55 8.89
C TRP A 376 11.79 35.48 9.97
N GLN A 377 11.60 34.59 10.93
CA GLN A 377 12.56 34.20 11.94
C GLN A 377 12.96 32.74 11.72
N ALA A 378 14.21 32.40 12.02
CA ALA A 378 14.72 31.04 11.86
C ALA A 378 14.61 30.29 13.19
N LEU A 379 14.00 29.10 13.16
CA LEU A 379 13.99 28.17 14.28
C LEU A 379 15.39 27.59 14.54
N LYS A 380 15.50 26.78 15.58
CA LYS A 380 16.66 25.93 15.79
C LYS A 380 16.86 24.96 14.64
N ALA A 381 18.03 24.99 13.99
CA ALA A 381 18.40 23.93 13.05
C ALA A 381 18.70 22.61 13.79
N LEU A 382 18.03 21.52 13.41
CA LEU A 382 18.34 20.16 13.85
C LEU A 382 19.52 19.64 13.02
N THR A 383 20.68 19.45 13.65
CA THR A 383 21.93 19.03 12.97
C THR A 383 22.56 17.76 13.55
N LYS A 384 21.79 17.02 14.38
CA LYS A 384 22.19 15.69 14.89
C LYS A 384 21.68 14.56 13.99
N ASP A 385 20.61 14.81 13.26
CA ASP A 385 19.96 13.84 12.36
C ASP A 385 19.47 14.51 11.06
N PHE A 386 18.79 13.76 10.19
CA PHE A 386 18.24 14.14 8.88
C PHE A 386 19.25 14.68 7.84
N GLY A 387 20.49 15.00 8.21
CA GLY A 387 21.53 15.49 7.30
C GLY A 387 22.10 14.43 6.35
N ASN A 388 23.14 14.80 5.62
CA ASN A 388 23.96 13.87 4.83
C ASN A 388 25.13 13.28 5.65
N SER A 389 25.34 13.77 6.89
CA SER A 389 26.48 13.43 7.75
C SER A 389 26.08 12.83 9.11
N SER A 390 24.80 12.49 9.29
CA SER A 390 24.25 11.76 10.43
C SER A 390 24.63 10.26 10.35
N SER A 391 24.05 9.42 11.23
CA SER A 391 24.23 7.96 11.23
C SER A 391 23.83 7.31 9.90
N VAL A 392 22.81 7.87 9.25
CA VAL A 392 22.33 7.55 7.89
C VAL A 392 22.47 8.78 7.01
N ASP A 393 22.87 8.62 5.75
CA ASP A 393 22.78 9.70 4.75
C ASP A 393 21.34 9.74 4.21
N TRP A 394 20.49 10.56 4.84
CA TRP A 394 19.10 10.73 4.44
C TRP A 394 18.96 11.26 3.01
N GLY A 395 19.99 11.92 2.47
CA GLY A 395 19.98 12.47 1.11
C GLY A 395 20.21 11.42 0.02
N ASN A 396 20.53 10.17 0.38
CA ASN A 396 20.97 9.12 -0.54
C ASN A 396 19.82 8.29 -1.17
N ALA A 397 18.61 8.26 -0.59
CA ALA A 397 17.48 7.50 -1.14
C ALA A 397 16.10 8.11 -0.81
N PRO A 398 15.09 8.00 -1.70
CA PRO A 398 13.74 8.53 -1.47
C PRO A 398 13.10 7.98 -0.19
N GLY A 399 13.19 6.68 0.06
CA GLY A 399 12.66 6.01 1.27
C GLY A 399 13.34 6.37 2.60
N TYR A 400 14.09 7.49 2.63
CA TYR A 400 14.39 8.25 3.84
C TYR A 400 13.85 9.69 3.69
N TYR A 401 14.34 10.47 2.71
CA TYR A 401 13.96 11.89 2.64
C TYR A 401 12.49 12.16 2.30
N SER A 402 11.83 11.35 1.48
CA SER A 402 10.41 11.53 1.09
C SER A 402 9.44 10.89 2.10
N THR A 403 9.90 10.65 3.32
CA THR A 403 9.12 10.18 4.46
C THR A 403 9.22 11.14 5.64
N ILE A 404 9.90 12.28 5.45
CA ILE A 404 9.95 13.35 6.44
C ILE A 404 8.58 14.03 6.43
N GLN A 405 8.00 14.20 7.62
CA GLN A 405 6.67 14.75 7.89
C GLN A 405 6.73 15.52 9.23
N ALA A 406 5.68 16.27 9.53
CA ALA A 406 5.45 16.93 10.81
C ALA A 406 4.09 16.44 11.36
N ALA A 407 4.04 16.05 12.64
CA ALA A 407 2.80 15.77 13.39
C ALA A 407 3.11 15.64 14.89
N ASP A 408 2.19 16.08 15.76
CA ASP A 408 2.22 15.81 17.21
C ASP A 408 2.01 14.31 17.49
N ILE A 409 3.06 13.61 17.95
CA ILE A 409 2.97 12.17 18.27
C ILE A 409 2.99 11.87 19.78
N ASP A 410 3.23 12.86 20.66
CA ASP A 410 3.21 12.68 22.12
C ASP A 410 2.08 13.43 22.88
N GLY A 411 1.20 14.11 22.14
CA GLY A 411 -0.05 14.69 22.63
C GLY A 411 0.15 15.97 23.44
N ASP A 412 1.07 16.81 23.00
CA ASP A 412 1.62 17.96 23.73
C ASP A 412 1.32 19.33 23.06
N ALA A 413 0.76 19.29 21.84
CA ALA A 413 0.47 20.40 20.92
C ALA A 413 1.74 21.05 20.34
N ARG A 414 2.68 20.22 19.88
CA ARG A 414 3.83 20.56 19.01
C ARG A 414 4.04 19.44 18.00
N ASP A 415 4.41 19.78 16.77
CA ASP A 415 4.73 18.78 15.76
C ASP A 415 6.16 18.22 15.92
N GLU A 416 6.28 16.91 16.03
CA GLU A 416 7.56 16.22 15.83
C GLU A 416 7.96 16.24 14.35
N VAL A 417 9.23 16.49 14.06
CA VAL A 417 9.79 16.11 12.75
C VAL A 417 10.03 14.61 12.75
N VAL A 418 9.10 13.89 12.14
CA VAL A 418 9.10 12.43 12.00
C VAL A 418 9.70 12.03 10.65
N GLY A 419 10.39 10.89 10.57
CA GLY A 419 10.75 10.28 9.30
C GLY A 419 11.38 8.89 9.40
N ARG A 420 11.48 8.20 8.27
CA ARG A 420 11.94 6.81 8.19
C ARG A 420 13.45 6.69 7.98
N SER A 421 14.12 5.99 8.90
CA SER A 421 15.53 5.57 8.83
C SER A 421 15.68 4.07 8.45
N VAL A 422 16.91 3.57 8.43
CA VAL A 422 17.23 2.14 8.22
C VAL A 422 16.77 1.24 9.37
N ASP A 423 16.74 1.79 10.57
CA ASP A 423 16.42 1.15 11.86
C ASP A 423 14.99 1.43 12.35
N GLY A 424 14.20 2.15 11.54
CA GLY A 424 12.77 2.43 11.75
C GLY A 424 12.48 3.92 11.81
N ILE A 425 11.45 4.33 12.55
CA ILE A 425 11.05 5.74 12.66
C ILE A 425 11.97 6.54 13.60
N HIS A 426 12.47 7.66 13.09
CA HIS A 426 13.14 8.70 13.86
C HIS A 426 12.16 9.86 14.06
N ALA A 427 12.04 10.34 15.29
CA ALA A 427 11.12 11.43 15.65
C ALA A 427 11.82 12.41 16.59
N TRP A 428 11.59 13.69 16.37
CA TRP A 428 12.34 14.78 16.99
C TRP A 428 11.43 15.96 17.32
N GLU A 429 11.35 16.30 18.60
CA GLU A 429 10.54 17.38 19.17
C GLU A 429 11.40 18.66 19.29
N LEU A 430 10.85 19.84 18.98
CA LEU A 430 11.49 21.12 19.30
C LEU A 430 10.87 21.71 20.57
N LEU A 431 11.47 21.38 21.72
CA LEU A 431 11.10 21.98 23.01
C LEU A 431 11.08 23.52 22.92
N ALA A 432 10.08 24.14 23.55
CA ALA A 432 9.93 25.59 23.81
C ALA A 432 11.11 26.25 24.59
N SER A 433 12.23 25.55 24.73
CA SER A 433 13.54 26.07 25.18
C SER A 433 14.53 26.32 24.03
N ASP A 434 14.10 26.28 22.76
CA ASP A 434 14.93 26.35 21.54
C ASP A 434 15.92 25.16 21.44
N GLN A 435 15.51 23.97 21.88
CA GLN A 435 16.35 22.76 21.94
C GLN A 435 15.63 21.54 21.37
N TRP A 436 16.23 20.88 20.39
CA TRP A 436 15.74 19.59 19.88
C TRP A 436 15.93 18.45 20.87
N HIS A 437 14.86 17.69 21.07
CA HIS A 437 14.79 16.46 21.85
C HIS A 437 14.58 15.25 20.92
N GLU A 438 15.19 14.12 21.26
CA GLU A 438 15.19 12.90 20.44
C GLU A 438 14.12 11.96 21.00
N VAL A 439 12.93 12.02 20.42
CA VAL A 439 11.75 11.25 20.86
C VAL A 439 11.93 9.77 20.53
N SER A 440 12.21 9.46 19.26
CA SER A 440 12.49 8.10 18.79
C SER A 440 13.72 8.01 17.88
N THR A 441 14.44 6.89 17.98
CA THR A 441 15.43 6.44 16.98
C THR A 441 15.24 4.95 16.72
N GLY A 442 14.35 4.64 15.79
CA GLY A 442 14.01 3.29 15.35
C GLY A 442 12.59 2.86 15.74
N GLY A 443 12.23 1.63 15.41
CA GLY A 443 10.89 1.08 15.68
C GLY A 443 10.31 0.39 14.45
N PRO A 444 9.10 0.75 13.99
CA PRO A 444 8.48 0.12 12.83
C PRO A 444 9.15 0.53 11.51
N PHE A 445 8.77 -0.13 10.42
CA PHE A 445 9.14 0.22 9.03
C PHE A 445 10.65 0.15 8.71
N THR A 446 11.40 -0.76 9.32
CA THR A 446 12.87 -0.87 9.13
C THR A 446 13.29 -1.33 7.72
N ASP A 447 14.56 -1.10 7.36
CA ASP A 447 15.17 -1.66 6.14
C ASP A 447 15.24 -3.19 6.18
N ALA A 448 15.34 -3.78 7.37
CA ALA A 448 15.40 -5.23 7.55
C ALA A 448 14.06 -5.89 7.19
N ASP A 449 12.94 -5.27 7.59
CA ASP A 449 11.58 -5.70 7.26
C ASP A 449 11.19 -5.33 5.82
N GLY A 450 12.10 -4.68 5.08
CA GLY A 450 12.03 -4.48 3.64
C GLY A 450 11.30 -3.22 3.19
N TRP A 451 11.17 -2.21 4.05
CA TRP A 451 10.46 -0.96 3.71
C TRP A 451 11.22 -0.04 2.75
N SER A 452 12.54 -0.13 2.67
CA SER A 452 13.35 0.58 1.65
C SER A 452 13.37 -0.10 0.28
N GLN A 453 12.77 -1.29 0.14
CA GLN A 453 12.87 -2.10 -1.08
C GLN A 453 11.90 -1.67 -2.18
N ASP A 454 10.81 -0.96 -1.83
CA ASP A 454 9.71 -0.67 -2.74
C ASP A 454 9.06 0.68 -2.42
N TRP A 455 8.82 1.49 -3.45
CA TRP A 455 8.19 2.81 -3.35
C TRP A 455 6.76 2.72 -2.78
N SER A 456 6.00 1.72 -3.22
CA SER A 456 4.60 1.50 -2.83
C SER A 456 4.38 1.25 -1.32
N ARG A 457 5.47 1.09 -0.55
CA ARG A 457 5.45 0.98 0.91
C ARG A 457 5.80 2.32 1.55
N PHE A 458 7.02 2.83 1.34
CA PHE A 458 7.48 4.02 2.05
C PHE A 458 6.75 5.32 1.66
N SER A 459 6.09 5.40 0.49
CA SER A 459 5.27 6.58 0.12
C SER A 459 3.83 6.52 0.62
N THR A 460 3.48 5.54 1.46
CA THR A 460 2.16 5.41 2.09
C THR A 460 2.25 5.56 3.61
N ILE A 461 3.44 5.89 4.12
CA ILE A 461 3.66 6.24 5.52
C ILE A 461 3.00 7.60 5.74
N GLN A 462 2.06 7.66 6.68
CA GLN A 462 1.25 8.83 7.01
C GLN A 462 1.06 8.89 8.53
N LEU A 463 0.74 10.09 8.99
CA LEU A 463 0.49 10.45 10.39
C LEU A 463 -0.90 11.10 10.44
N GLY A 464 -1.69 10.77 11.46
CA GLY A 464 -3.06 11.28 11.66
C GLY A 464 -3.68 10.68 12.92
N ASP A 465 -4.70 11.33 13.50
CA ASP A 465 -5.37 10.83 14.71
C ASP A 465 -6.52 9.90 14.34
N ILE A 466 -6.29 8.59 14.51
CA ILE A 466 -7.26 7.55 14.17
C ILE A 466 -8.09 7.11 15.40
N ASP A 467 -7.68 7.48 16.62
CA ASP A 467 -8.26 6.93 17.86
C ASP A 467 -8.94 7.97 18.76
N GLY A 468 -8.69 9.27 18.53
CA GLY A 468 -9.29 10.40 19.22
C GLY A 468 -9.01 10.40 20.73
N THR A 469 -7.96 9.69 21.17
CA THR A 469 -7.75 9.44 22.60
C THR A 469 -6.77 10.39 23.27
N VAL A 470 -7.39 11.28 24.04
CA VAL A 470 -6.94 11.43 25.43
C VAL A 470 -7.00 10.03 26.12
N PRO A 471 -5.88 9.43 26.57
CA PRO A 471 -5.62 8.01 26.29
C PRO A 471 -6.49 6.93 26.94
N LEU A 472 -6.66 5.81 26.22
CA LEU A 472 -7.21 4.54 26.72
C LEU A 472 -6.57 4.10 28.07
N ASN A 473 -7.37 4.16 29.13
CA ASN A 473 -7.05 3.69 30.50
C ASN A 473 -5.97 4.47 31.29
N ALA A 474 -5.58 5.68 30.87
CA ALA A 474 -4.73 6.57 31.66
C ALA A 474 -5.55 7.65 32.41
N PRO A 475 -5.23 7.99 33.68
CA PRO A 475 -5.78 9.19 34.30
C PRO A 475 -5.06 10.43 33.76
N THR A 476 -5.81 11.29 33.07
CA THR A 476 -5.31 12.43 32.27
C THR A 476 -4.38 13.39 33.02
N THR A 477 -3.39 13.94 32.31
CA THR A 477 -2.60 15.10 32.75
C THR A 477 -2.35 16.12 31.64
N ASN A 478 -1.96 15.66 30.44
CA ASN A 478 -2.25 16.33 29.18
C ASN A 478 -3.45 15.61 28.53
N GLY A 479 -4.07 16.23 27.53
CA GLY A 479 -5.32 15.75 26.94
C GLY A 479 -5.57 16.47 25.63
N SER A 480 -4.67 16.18 24.70
CA SER A 480 -4.67 16.57 23.30
C SER A 480 -4.94 15.31 22.47
N ASP A 481 -5.36 15.55 21.25
CA ASP A 481 -5.42 14.58 20.16
C ASP A 481 -3.96 14.24 19.73
N ARG A 482 -3.69 13.11 19.05
CA ARG A 482 -2.32 12.71 18.66
C ARG A 482 -2.25 11.90 17.37
N ALA A 483 -1.14 12.00 16.64
CA ALA A 483 -0.95 11.23 15.43
C ALA A 483 -0.42 9.80 15.69
N GLU A 484 -1.22 8.82 15.30
CA GLU A 484 -0.74 7.46 15.02
C GLU A 484 0.03 7.44 13.70
N ILE A 485 0.98 6.49 13.54
CA ILE A 485 1.67 6.28 12.26
C ILE A 485 1.17 5.01 11.55
N ILE A 486 0.66 5.19 10.33
CA ILE A 486 0.26 4.11 9.43
C ILE A 486 1.30 3.87 8.34
N GLY A 487 1.16 2.75 7.63
CA GLY A 487 1.82 2.54 6.35
C GLY A 487 1.41 1.24 5.67
N ARG A 488 1.44 1.21 4.34
CA ARG A 488 1.04 0.06 3.53
C ARG A 488 2.14 -1.00 3.43
N GLY A 489 2.04 -2.02 4.29
CA GLY A 489 2.96 -3.15 4.34
C GLY A 489 2.74 -4.20 3.24
N PRO A 490 3.51 -5.30 3.26
CA PRO A 490 3.30 -6.41 2.34
C PRO A 490 1.97 -7.14 2.57
N THR A 491 1.50 -7.27 3.82
CA THR A 491 0.33 -8.08 4.21
C THR A 491 -0.94 -7.27 4.54
N GLY A 492 -0.86 -5.94 4.51
CA GLY A 492 -1.91 -5.00 4.89
C GLY A 492 -1.33 -3.69 5.43
N ILE A 493 -2.19 -2.77 5.87
CA ILE A 493 -1.78 -1.55 6.57
C ILE A 493 -1.23 -1.92 7.95
N GLN A 494 -0.04 -1.45 8.26
CA GLN A 494 0.61 -1.60 9.55
C GLN A 494 0.46 -0.28 10.32
N THR A 495 -0.07 -0.33 11.52
CA THR A 495 -0.45 0.83 12.35
C THR A 495 0.28 0.78 13.68
N TYR A 496 0.84 1.91 14.13
CA TYR A 496 1.57 2.02 15.38
C TYR A 496 1.24 3.32 16.11
N ALA A 497 0.94 3.21 17.41
CA ALA A 497 0.83 4.34 18.33
C ALA A 497 2.18 4.58 19.03
N TRP A 498 2.42 5.80 19.49
CA TRP A 498 3.53 6.10 20.40
C TRP A 498 3.14 5.80 21.86
N ASP A 499 4.12 5.72 22.76
CA ASP A 499 3.90 5.44 24.19
C ASP A 499 4.99 6.09 25.05
N ASP A 500 4.65 7.19 25.70
CA ASP A 500 5.54 8.06 26.51
C ASP A 500 5.96 7.42 27.84
N VAL A 501 5.24 6.38 28.26
CA VAL A 501 5.56 5.64 29.48
C VAL A 501 6.65 4.59 29.20
N LYS A 502 6.76 4.15 27.94
CA LYS A 502 7.75 3.19 27.45
C LYS A 502 8.86 3.82 26.57
N ASN A 503 8.63 4.99 26.01
CA ASN A 503 9.37 5.63 24.91
C ASN A 503 9.58 4.66 23.73
N THR A 504 8.48 4.14 23.17
CA THR A 504 8.52 3.25 21.99
C THR A 504 7.20 3.26 21.25
N TRP A 505 7.29 3.14 19.93
CA TRP A 505 6.18 2.70 19.09
C TRP A 505 5.64 1.33 19.57
N VAL A 506 4.32 1.19 19.61
CA VAL A 506 3.58 -0.01 19.97
C VAL A 506 2.47 -0.29 18.94
N SER A 507 2.01 -1.54 18.83
CA SER A 507 0.74 -1.79 18.14
C SER A 507 -0.40 -1.26 19.02
N PRO A 508 -1.41 -0.56 18.46
CA PRO A 508 -2.57 -0.09 19.23
C PRO A 508 -3.56 -1.22 19.56
N SER A 509 -3.33 -2.45 19.06
CA SER A 509 -4.25 -3.58 19.25
C SER A 509 -4.56 -3.85 20.73
N ALA A 510 -5.85 -3.99 21.03
CA ALA A 510 -6.33 -4.25 22.38
C ALA A 510 -5.69 -5.52 22.96
N THR A 511 -5.28 -5.47 24.23
CA THR A 511 -4.62 -6.60 24.89
C THR A 511 -5.62 -7.54 25.58
N PHE A 512 -5.38 -8.86 25.52
CA PHE A 512 -6.12 -9.86 26.28
C PHE A 512 -6.25 -9.47 27.78
N PRO A 513 -7.46 -9.52 28.38
CA PRO A 513 -7.65 -9.20 29.79
C PRO A 513 -6.73 -9.96 30.75
N ASP A 514 -6.01 -9.24 31.63
CA ASP A 514 -4.98 -9.83 32.50
C ASP A 514 -5.57 -10.70 33.62
N TYR A 515 -5.33 -12.01 33.52
CA TYR A 515 -5.65 -13.00 34.55
C TYR A 515 -4.40 -13.52 35.28
N SER A 516 -3.30 -12.76 35.29
CA SER A 516 -2.06 -13.12 35.97
C SER A 516 -2.13 -13.00 37.50
N THR A 517 -3.07 -12.22 38.07
CA THR A 517 -3.18 -11.97 39.51
C THR A 517 -4.61 -12.07 40.10
N GLY A 518 -4.70 -11.97 41.43
CA GLY A 518 -5.97 -11.79 42.15
C GLY A 518 -6.95 -12.97 42.06
N THR A 519 -8.24 -12.64 42.18
CA THR A 519 -9.33 -13.61 42.07
C THR A 519 -9.64 -13.99 40.62
N ALA A 520 -9.32 -13.13 39.64
CA ALA A 520 -9.45 -13.44 38.23
C ALA A 520 -8.53 -14.61 37.82
N LYS A 521 -7.26 -14.59 38.27
CA LYS A 521 -6.34 -15.75 38.13
C LYS A 521 -6.95 -17.04 38.66
N ALA A 522 -7.56 -17.00 39.85
CA ALA A 522 -8.14 -18.19 40.48
C ALA A 522 -9.38 -18.70 39.71
N ALA A 523 -10.16 -17.82 39.08
CA ALA A 523 -11.22 -18.21 38.15
C ALA A 523 -10.64 -18.88 36.89
N TYR A 524 -9.70 -18.21 36.23
CA TYR A 524 -9.07 -18.68 34.99
C TYR A 524 -8.38 -20.03 35.16
N GLN A 525 -7.61 -20.20 36.24
CA GLN A 525 -6.94 -21.47 36.57
C GLN A 525 -7.93 -22.63 36.85
N ALA A 526 -9.14 -22.35 37.36
CA ALA A 526 -10.15 -23.39 37.57
C ALA A 526 -10.83 -23.84 36.26
N VAL A 527 -11.01 -22.92 35.30
CA VAL A 527 -11.42 -23.25 33.93
C VAL A 527 -10.34 -24.09 33.24
N ASN A 528 -9.09 -23.61 33.21
CA ASN A 528 -7.97 -24.31 32.58
C ASN A 528 -7.74 -25.72 33.19
N ALA A 529 -7.81 -25.86 34.52
CA ALA A 529 -7.71 -27.16 35.18
C ALA A 529 -8.86 -28.11 34.84
N THR A 530 -10.08 -27.59 34.63
CA THR A 530 -11.23 -28.39 34.18
C THR A 530 -10.99 -28.92 32.76
N ILE A 531 -10.60 -28.03 31.85
CA ILE A 531 -10.31 -28.37 30.44
C ILE A 531 -9.17 -29.39 30.34
N ALA A 532 -8.04 -29.13 31.01
CA ALA A 532 -6.89 -30.04 31.05
C ALA A 532 -7.25 -31.43 31.57
N THR A 533 -8.04 -31.51 32.65
CA THR A 533 -8.45 -32.79 33.25
C THR A 533 -9.38 -33.59 32.32
N GLN A 534 -10.35 -32.94 31.68
CA GLN A 534 -11.36 -33.63 30.85
C GLN A 534 -10.83 -34.04 29.47
N LEU A 535 -9.85 -33.31 28.94
CA LEU A 535 -9.22 -33.61 27.65
C LEU A 535 -7.92 -34.42 27.76
N GLY A 536 -7.38 -34.57 28.98
CA GLY A 536 -6.17 -35.35 29.23
C GLY A 536 -4.87 -34.63 28.89
N TYR A 537 -4.89 -33.29 28.77
CA TYR A 537 -3.65 -32.51 28.65
C TYR A 537 -2.82 -32.71 29.93
N THR A 538 -1.56 -33.14 29.77
CA THR A 538 -0.66 -33.48 30.89
C THR A 538 0.22 -32.31 31.35
N ASN A 539 0.09 -31.15 30.69
CA ASN A 539 0.76 -29.92 31.08
C ASN A 539 0.06 -29.33 32.34
N PRO A 540 0.75 -29.15 33.48
CA PRO A 540 0.18 -28.46 34.64
C PRO A 540 -0.06 -26.97 34.37
N ASP A 541 0.69 -26.39 33.43
CA ASP A 541 0.63 -25.00 33.01
C ASP A 541 -0.18 -24.86 31.69
N PHE A 542 -1.34 -25.53 31.62
CA PHE A 542 -2.26 -25.42 30.47
C PHE A 542 -2.89 -24.03 30.43
N ASP A 543 -2.84 -23.40 29.26
CA ASP A 543 -3.41 -22.09 28.96
C ASP A 543 -4.42 -22.24 27.81
N LEU A 544 -5.66 -21.82 28.03
CA LEU A 544 -6.72 -21.91 27.03
C LEU A 544 -6.47 -20.99 25.83
N ARG A 545 -5.96 -19.77 26.06
CA ARG A 545 -5.71 -18.79 24.99
C ARG A 545 -4.58 -19.26 24.07
N SER A 546 -3.58 -19.97 24.63
CA SER A 546 -2.52 -20.60 23.83
C SER A 546 -3.01 -21.66 22.82
N THR A 547 -4.29 -22.06 22.89
CA THR A 547 -4.87 -23.03 21.95
C THR A 547 -5.53 -22.40 20.73
N TYR A 548 -5.93 -21.12 20.80
CA TYR A 548 -6.82 -20.47 19.81
C TYR A 548 -6.28 -20.52 18.37
N GLY A 549 -5.00 -20.21 18.16
CA GLY A 549 -4.36 -20.29 16.83
C GLY A 549 -4.09 -21.70 16.30
N SER A 550 -4.30 -22.75 17.11
CA SER A 550 -3.79 -24.11 16.86
C SER A 550 -4.85 -25.22 16.79
N GLU A 551 -6.00 -25.02 17.44
CA GLU A 551 -7.04 -26.04 17.58
C GLU A 551 -8.06 -26.02 16.43
N THR A 552 -9.00 -26.97 16.47
CA THR A 552 -10.07 -27.11 15.46
C THR A 552 -11.38 -26.44 15.88
N ASN A 553 -12.22 -26.07 14.91
CA ASN A 553 -13.54 -25.47 15.11
C ASN A 553 -14.37 -26.16 16.20
N TYR A 554 -14.45 -27.49 16.12
CA TYR A 554 -15.23 -28.30 17.05
C TYR A 554 -14.75 -28.18 18.50
N ASN A 555 -13.44 -28.00 18.72
CA ASN A 555 -12.92 -27.73 20.05
C ASN A 555 -13.22 -26.29 20.47
N LEU A 556 -13.01 -25.30 19.61
CA LEU A 556 -13.23 -23.87 19.87
C LEU A 556 -14.71 -23.51 20.09
N GLY A 557 -15.59 -23.80 19.13
CA GLY A 557 -17.00 -23.42 19.11
C GLY A 557 -17.97 -24.41 19.76
N THR A 558 -17.50 -25.50 20.36
CA THR A 558 -18.37 -26.45 21.09
C THR A 558 -17.72 -27.00 22.34
N LYS A 559 -16.58 -27.68 22.21
CA LYS A 559 -16.03 -28.49 23.31
C LYS A 559 -15.44 -27.67 24.46
N TYR A 560 -14.73 -26.59 24.17
CA TYR A 560 -14.23 -25.69 25.21
C TYR A 560 -15.38 -24.91 25.88
N PRO A 561 -16.37 -24.33 25.17
CA PRO A 561 -17.55 -23.72 25.79
C PRO A 561 -18.31 -24.67 26.73
N GLU A 562 -18.53 -25.93 26.34
CA GLU A 562 -19.10 -26.96 27.23
C GLU A 562 -18.27 -27.15 28.52
N LEU A 563 -16.94 -27.09 28.41
CA LEU A 563 -16.03 -27.28 29.55
C LEU A 563 -15.85 -26.01 30.41
N VAL A 564 -15.97 -24.81 29.84
CA VAL A 564 -16.08 -23.54 30.58
C VAL A 564 -17.36 -23.54 31.40
N ALA A 565 -18.50 -23.90 30.79
CA ALA A 565 -19.80 -24.01 31.48
C ALA A 565 -19.84 -25.14 32.53
N ALA A 566 -19.03 -26.19 32.38
CA ALA A 566 -18.88 -27.27 33.35
C ALA A 566 -17.84 -26.98 34.46
N ALA A 567 -17.05 -25.91 34.35
CA ALA A 567 -16.05 -25.55 35.35
C ALA A 567 -16.72 -25.15 36.68
N THR A 568 -16.07 -25.48 37.80
CA THR A 568 -16.62 -25.25 39.14
C THR A 568 -15.97 -24.04 39.79
N GLN A 569 -16.76 -23.00 40.07
CA GLN A 569 -16.33 -21.77 40.75
C GLN A 569 -15.61 -22.07 42.09
N PRO A 570 -14.35 -21.63 42.28
CA PRO A 570 -13.66 -21.75 43.56
C PRO A 570 -14.32 -20.88 44.64
N SER A 571 -14.43 -21.39 45.87
CA SER A 571 -15.10 -20.69 46.99
C SER A 571 -14.40 -19.41 47.47
N ASN A 572 -13.25 -19.05 46.88
CA ASN A 572 -12.53 -17.80 47.08
C ASN A 572 -12.64 -16.82 45.90
N VAL A 573 -13.46 -17.12 44.88
CA VAL A 573 -13.73 -16.25 43.73
C VAL A 573 -15.15 -15.68 43.88
N PRO A 574 -15.34 -14.35 43.93
CA PRO A 574 -16.67 -13.73 43.95
C PRO A 574 -17.47 -14.01 42.67
N ASP A 575 -18.78 -14.17 42.80
CA ASP A 575 -19.69 -14.55 41.70
C ASP A 575 -19.52 -13.65 40.46
N ALA A 576 -19.48 -12.32 40.64
CA ALA A 576 -19.28 -11.37 39.53
C ALA A 576 -17.91 -11.48 38.84
N VAL A 577 -16.86 -11.94 39.55
CA VAL A 577 -15.54 -12.20 38.95
C VAL A 577 -15.54 -13.52 38.19
N TRP A 578 -16.25 -14.52 38.70
CA TRP A 578 -16.46 -15.78 37.99
C TRP A 578 -17.24 -15.55 36.69
N GLU A 579 -18.40 -14.89 36.79
CA GLU A 579 -19.29 -14.56 35.67
C GLU A 579 -18.57 -13.76 34.58
N ALA A 580 -17.84 -12.70 34.94
CA ALA A 580 -17.05 -11.91 34.00
C ALA A 580 -15.99 -12.75 33.27
N VAL A 581 -15.20 -13.56 34.00
CA VAL A 581 -14.16 -14.41 33.39
C VAL A 581 -14.79 -15.50 32.50
N THR A 582 -15.85 -16.18 32.94
CA THR A 582 -16.48 -17.23 32.11
C THR A 582 -17.19 -16.67 30.88
N THR A 583 -17.78 -15.47 30.97
CA THR A 583 -18.38 -14.78 29.82
C THR A 583 -17.30 -14.38 28.82
N GLN A 584 -16.24 -13.71 29.28
CA GLN A 584 -15.12 -13.28 28.44
C GLN A 584 -14.51 -14.46 27.66
N LEU A 585 -14.19 -15.57 28.34
CA LEU A 585 -13.63 -16.76 27.68
C LEU A 585 -14.60 -17.44 26.71
N THR A 586 -15.91 -17.35 26.94
CA THR A 586 -16.92 -17.87 26.02
C THR A 586 -16.99 -17.02 24.75
N ASN A 587 -16.87 -15.70 24.88
CA ASN A 587 -16.84 -14.78 23.75
C ASN A 587 -15.53 -14.95 22.94
N GLU A 588 -14.37 -14.99 23.62
CA GLU A 588 -13.05 -15.26 23.00
C GLU A 588 -13.05 -16.59 22.23
N LEU A 589 -13.65 -17.65 22.79
CA LEU A 589 -13.81 -18.94 22.12
C LEU A 589 -14.74 -18.89 20.90
N SER A 590 -15.80 -18.08 20.95
CA SER A 590 -16.70 -17.88 19.81
C SER A 590 -16.00 -17.16 18.67
N ALA A 591 -15.26 -16.09 18.98
CA ALA A 591 -14.45 -15.36 18.01
C ALA A 591 -13.39 -16.27 17.37
N ALA A 592 -12.66 -17.06 18.18
CA ALA A 592 -11.66 -18.01 17.69
C ALA A 592 -12.27 -19.09 16.78
N ALA A 593 -13.51 -19.52 17.05
CA ALA A 593 -14.23 -20.47 16.21
C ALA A 593 -14.63 -19.87 14.84
N SER A 594 -15.06 -18.59 14.79
CA SER A 594 -15.33 -17.88 13.53
C SER A 594 -14.05 -17.70 12.71
N VAL A 595 -12.96 -17.26 13.34
CA VAL A 595 -11.63 -17.12 12.73
C VAL A 595 -11.16 -18.45 12.13
N GLU A 596 -11.23 -19.56 12.89
CA GLU A 596 -10.84 -20.87 12.35
C GLU A 596 -11.75 -21.31 11.19
N ALA A 597 -13.08 -21.10 11.30
CA ALA A 597 -14.03 -21.44 10.23
C ALA A 597 -13.69 -20.74 8.92
N TYR A 598 -13.41 -19.45 8.99
CA TYR A 598 -13.05 -18.62 7.84
C TYR A 598 -11.74 -19.11 7.21
N PHE A 599 -10.66 -19.24 7.98
CA PHE A 599 -9.36 -19.69 7.46
C PHE A 599 -9.40 -21.13 6.93
N ALA A 600 -10.19 -22.02 7.53
CA ALA A 600 -10.44 -23.37 7.01
C ALA A 600 -11.22 -23.35 5.70
N GLY A 601 -12.18 -22.43 5.54
CA GLY A 601 -12.89 -22.15 4.29
C GLY A 601 -11.93 -21.69 3.18
N VAL A 602 -11.09 -20.69 3.46
CA VAL A 602 -10.06 -20.22 2.52
C VAL A 602 -9.11 -21.36 2.12
N GLN A 603 -8.65 -22.17 3.08
CA GLN A 603 -7.77 -23.32 2.78
C GLN A 603 -8.47 -24.36 1.90
N GLY A 604 -9.74 -24.66 2.17
CA GLY A 604 -10.56 -25.57 1.36
C GLY A 604 -10.90 -25.05 -0.03
N ALA A 605 -10.85 -23.74 -0.26
CA ALA A 605 -11.00 -23.12 -1.57
C ALA A 605 -9.70 -23.22 -2.40
N LEU A 606 -8.53 -22.93 -1.80
CA LEU A 606 -7.24 -23.02 -2.49
C LEU A 606 -6.84 -24.48 -2.84
N GLN A 607 -7.24 -25.46 -2.02
CA GLN A 607 -6.88 -26.87 -2.20
C GLN A 607 -7.86 -27.67 -3.08
N GLN A 608 -8.64 -27.01 -3.94
CA GLN A 608 -9.56 -27.67 -4.87
C GLN A 608 -8.84 -28.37 -6.03
N ASP A 609 -9.44 -29.46 -6.51
CA ASP A 609 -8.92 -30.26 -7.62
C ASP A 609 -8.78 -29.41 -8.90
N GLU A 610 -9.72 -28.53 -9.24
CA GLU A 610 -9.67 -27.75 -10.51
C GLU A 610 -8.50 -26.73 -10.57
N ILE A 611 -8.16 -26.10 -9.44
CA ILE A 611 -7.00 -25.20 -9.33
C ILE A 611 -5.70 -26.00 -9.37
N THR A 612 -5.71 -27.16 -8.70
CA THR A 612 -4.62 -28.12 -8.66
C THR A 612 -4.35 -28.74 -10.04
N ASP A 613 -5.40 -29.01 -10.82
CA ASP A 613 -5.35 -29.53 -12.18
C ASP A 613 -4.87 -28.45 -13.16
N LEU A 614 -5.30 -27.19 -13.04
CA LEU A 614 -4.75 -26.10 -13.87
C LEU A 614 -3.22 -25.96 -13.67
N ALA A 615 -2.74 -26.13 -12.43
CA ALA A 615 -1.32 -26.16 -12.10
C ALA A 615 -0.59 -27.43 -12.62
N GLN A 616 -1.23 -28.61 -12.63
CA GLN A 616 -0.62 -29.88 -13.04
C GLN A 616 -0.69 -30.17 -14.56
N ASP A 617 -1.75 -29.71 -15.24
CA ASP A 617 -1.94 -29.86 -16.68
C ASP A 617 -1.39 -28.67 -17.49
N GLY A 618 -1.15 -27.52 -16.87
CA GLY A 618 -0.45 -26.38 -17.49
C GLY A 618 0.82 -26.76 -18.28
N PRO A 619 1.73 -27.59 -17.73
CA PRO A 619 2.88 -28.13 -18.46
C PRO A 619 2.53 -28.94 -19.73
N GLN A 620 1.38 -29.63 -19.75
CA GLN A 620 0.89 -30.41 -20.90
C GLN A 620 0.26 -29.48 -21.96
N ILE A 621 -0.48 -28.45 -21.53
CA ILE A 621 -1.00 -27.40 -22.42
C ILE A 621 0.19 -26.69 -23.10
N ALA A 622 1.23 -26.34 -22.34
CA ALA A 622 2.45 -25.76 -22.86
C ALA A 622 3.23 -26.68 -23.82
N GLU A 623 3.15 -28.01 -23.67
CA GLU A 623 3.76 -29.00 -24.60
C GLU A 623 2.99 -29.15 -25.92
N GLN A 624 1.70 -28.82 -25.96
CA GLN A 624 0.90 -28.87 -27.19
C GLN A 624 1.08 -27.61 -28.09
N LEU A 625 1.59 -26.50 -27.53
CA LEU A 625 1.78 -25.22 -28.21
C LEU A 625 3.17 -25.08 -28.87
N ASP A 626 3.40 -25.78 -29.99
CA ASP A 626 4.66 -25.78 -30.75
C ASP A 626 4.81 -24.54 -31.68
N TYR A 627 5.51 -23.50 -31.21
CA TYR A 627 5.75 -22.24 -31.92
C TYR A 627 7.16 -22.12 -32.54
N ASN A 628 7.26 -21.51 -33.74
CA ASN A 628 8.49 -21.42 -34.54
C ASN A 628 8.73 -19.99 -35.10
N ILE A 629 9.26 -19.07 -34.28
CA ILE A 629 9.65 -17.70 -34.69
C ILE A 629 11.04 -17.33 -34.12
N LYS A 630 11.70 -16.33 -34.71
CA LYS A 630 13.07 -15.86 -34.39
C LYS A 630 13.10 -14.42 -33.81
N SER A 631 12.08 -14.02 -33.05
CA SER A 631 11.98 -12.75 -32.33
C SER A 631 12.40 -12.96 -30.87
N SER A 632 13.52 -12.37 -30.42
CA SER A 632 14.14 -12.69 -29.12
C SER A 632 14.40 -11.49 -28.20
N HIS A 633 13.71 -10.36 -28.39
CA HIS A 633 14.00 -9.10 -27.68
C HIS A 633 12.77 -8.26 -27.25
N ALA A 634 11.55 -8.80 -27.36
CA ALA A 634 10.33 -8.16 -26.81
C ALA A 634 9.79 -8.88 -25.56
N LEU A 635 10.13 -10.17 -25.39
CA LEU A 635 9.41 -11.08 -24.50
C LEU A 635 9.71 -10.91 -23.00
N GLU A 636 10.80 -10.23 -22.64
CA GLU A 636 11.25 -10.10 -21.24
C GLU A 636 10.52 -8.98 -20.47
N ALA A 637 9.87 -8.05 -21.17
CA ALA A 637 9.09 -6.96 -20.56
C ALA A 637 7.66 -7.42 -20.22
N ASP A 638 6.93 -7.96 -21.20
CA ASP A 638 5.57 -8.51 -21.04
C ASP A 638 5.52 -9.63 -19.96
N LEU A 639 6.66 -10.26 -19.67
CA LEU A 639 6.80 -11.29 -18.65
C LEU A 639 6.60 -10.78 -17.20
N PHE A 640 6.94 -9.52 -16.91
CA PHE A 640 6.75 -8.94 -15.59
C PHE A 640 5.29 -8.54 -15.33
N GLY A 641 4.62 -7.95 -16.33
CA GLY A 641 3.19 -7.59 -16.22
C GLY A 641 2.29 -8.82 -16.01
N LEU A 642 2.68 -9.97 -16.53
CA LEU A 642 1.98 -11.23 -16.32
C LEU A 642 2.09 -11.78 -14.88
N ALA A 643 3.27 -11.69 -14.25
CA ALA A 643 3.42 -12.11 -12.86
C ALA A 643 2.59 -11.23 -11.92
N ALA A 644 2.45 -9.94 -12.24
CA ALA A 644 1.51 -9.04 -11.59
C ALA A 644 0.04 -9.42 -11.88
N GLY A 645 -0.36 -9.58 -13.13
CA GLY A 645 -1.75 -9.88 -13.51
C GLY A 645 -2.30 -11.21 -12.96
N VAL A 646 -1.45 -12.21 -12.70
CA VAL A 646 -1.87 -13.43 -11.99
C VAL A 646 -2.01 -13.19 -10.47
N ALA A 647 -1.12 -12.40 -9.86
CA ALA A 647 -1.26 -11.99 -8.46
C ALA A 647 -2.54 -11.16 -8.25
N GLU A 648 -2.80 -10.22 -9.15
CA GLU A 648 -3.98 -9.36 -9.22
C GLU A 648 -5.26 -10.17 -9.46
N ALA A 649 -5.25 -11.17 -10.35
CA ALA A 649 -6.39 -12.07 -10.54
C ALA A 649 -6.69 -12.95 -9.30
N LEU A 650 -5.65 -13.33 -8.55
CA LEU A 650 -5.78 -14.05 -7.28
C LEU A 650 -6.18 -13.12 -6.13
N ALA A 651 -5.84 -11.83 -6.17
CA ALA A 651 -6.36 -10.82 -5.25
C ALA A 651 -7.85 -10.51 -5.53
N ASN A 652 -8.24 -10.40 -6.80
CA ASN A 652 -9.63 -10.25 -7.26
C ASN A 652 -10.54 -11.47 -6.99
N LEU A 653 -10.04 -12.49 -6.29
CA LEU A 653 -10.87 -13.47 -5.58
C LEU A 653 -11.61 -12.83 -4.38
N ALA A 654 -11.11 -11.72 -3.85
CA ALA A 654 -11.62 -11.01 -2.68
C ALA A 654 -12.79 -10.04 -2.96
N THR A 655 -13.32 -10.00 -4.19
CA THR A 655 -14.48 -9.16 -4.55
C THR A 655 -15.71 -10.01 -4.87
N THR A 656 -16.91 -9.43 -4.72
CA THR A 656 -18.17 -9.97 -5.26
C THR A 656 -18.94 -8.88 -6.01
N GLU A 657 -19.73 -9.27 -7.00
CA GLU A 657 -20.71 -8.38 -7.67
C GLU A 657 -21.79 -7.81 -6.72
N THR A 658 -21.82 -8.27 -5.46
CA THR A 658 -22.86 -7.97 -4.47
C THR A 658 -22.46 -6.95 -3.40
N GLY A 659 -21.28 -6.33 -3.48
CA GLY A 659 -20.85 -5.30 -2.52
C GLY A 659 -20.53 -5.80 -1.11
N VAL A 660 -20.44 -7.12 -0.91
CA VAL A 660 -20.03 -7.72 0.37
C VAL A 660 -18.52 -7.95 0.34
N PRO A 661 -17.74 -7.45 1.33
CA PRO A 661 -16.30 -7.67 1.39
C PRO A 661 -15.96 -9.16 1.61
N VAL A 662 -15.48 -9.86 0.58
CA VAL A 662 -14.84 -11.17 0.82
C VAL A 662 -13.58 -10.89 1.63
N GLY A 663 -13.37 -11.59 2.74
CA GLY A 663 -12.33 -11.21 3.70
C GLY A 663 -10.97 -10.99 3.03
N SER A 664 -10.45 -9.76 3.11
CA SER A 664 -9.30 -9.31 2.31
C SER A 664 -7.98 -10.00 2.72
N VAL A 665 -8.01 -10.77 3.82
CA VAL A 665 -7.04 -11.79 4.25
C VAL A 665 -6.41 -12.59 3.10
N VAL A 666 -7.21 -12.95 2.10
CA VAL A 666 -6.76 -13.71 0.92
C VAL A 666 -5.65 -12.98 0.17
N GLY A 667 -5.76 -11.65 -0.01
CA GLY A 667 -4.75 -10.81 -0.64
C GLY A 667 -3.46 -10.70 0.20
N GLY A 668 -3.60 -10.55 1.52
CA GLY A 668 -2.46 -10.55 2.45
C GLY A 668 -1.67 -11.89 2.42
N LEU A 669 -2.38 -13.02 2.33
CA LEU A 669 -1.79 -14.36 2.21
C LEU A 669 -1.04 -14.56 0.89
N PHE A 670 -1.62 -14.18 -0.24
CA PHE A 670 -0.93 -14.26 -1.53
C PHE A 670 0.31 -13.35 -1.59
N SER A 671 0.25 -12.18 -0.95
CA SER A 671 1.38 -11.25 -0.83
C SER A 671 2.56 -11.89 -0.08
N ALA A 672 2.30 -12.55 1.05
CA ALA A 672 3.31 -13.31 1.79
C ALA A 672 3.90 -14.46 0.96
N GLY A 673 3.07 -15.15 0.16
CA GLY A 673 3.52 -16.21 -0.75
C GLY A 673 4.50 -15.69 -1.82
N TRP A 674 4.15 -14.61 -2.51
CA TRP A 674 4.92 -14.06 -3.64
C TRP A 674 6.35 -13.65 -3.24
N ALA A 675 6.52 -13.08 -2.04
CA ALA A 675 7.81 -12.65 -1.51
C ALA A 675 8.84 -13.78 -1.31
N THR A 676 8.41 -15.05 -1.27
CA THR A 676 9.30 -16.19 -0.96
C THR A 676 9.87 -16.92 -2.18
N GLY A 677 9.23 -16.82 -3.35
CA GLY A 677 9.46 -17.75 -4.47
C GLY A 677 10.41 -17.28 -5.58
N THR A 678 10.30 -16.02 -6.02
CA THR A 678 10.74 -15.63 -7.37
C THR A 678 12.23 -15.30 -7.49
N ARG A 679 13.00 -16.25 -8.04
CA ARG A 679 14.39 -16.01 -8.51
C ARG A 679 14.56 -16.46 -9.96
N VAL A 680 14.34 -15.52 -10.89
CA VAL A 680 14.64 -15.71 -12.32
C VAL A 680 16.12 -16.06 -12.49
N SER A 681 16.42 -17.15 -13.21
CA SER A 681 17.79 -17.54 -13.54
C SER A 681 17.91 -17.90 -15.03
N GLU A 682 18.93 -17.35 -15.69
CA GLU A 682 19.09 -17.43 -17.15
C GLU A 682 19.39 -18.86 -17.64
N GLY A 683 18.42 -19.51 -18.28
CA GLY A 683 18.51 -20.90 -18.74
C GLY A 683 18.56 -21.08 -20.26
N SER A 684 19.74 -21.01 -20.87
CA SER A 684 19.92 -21.03 -22.33
C SER A 684 19.35 -22.28 -23.06
N GLY A 685 18.59 -22.09 -24.14
CA GLY A 685 18.40 -23.08 -25.23
C GLY A 685 16.98 -23.64 -25.42
N ASN A 686 16.51 -23.67 -26.68
CA ASN A 686 15.13 -23.90 -27.14
C ASN A 686 14.13 -22.79 -26.76
N SER A 687 13.00 -22.72 -27.48
CA SER A 687 12.17 -21.52 -27.67
C SER A 687 11.76 -20.83 -26.37
N THR A 688 12.10 -19.54 -26.26
CA THR A 688 12.00 -18.76 -25.03
C THR A 688 10.59 -18.75 -24.46
N LEU A 689 9.58 -18.44 -25.28
CA LEU A 689 8.16 -18.42 -24.86
C LEU A 689 7.68 -19.75 -24.24
N HIS A 690 8.12 -20.88 -24.77
CA HIS A 690 7.75 -22.21 -24.28
C HIS A 690 8.52 -22.61 -22.99
N LYS A 691 9.62 -21.91 -22.66
CA LYS A 691 10.26 -21.99 -21.35
C LYS A 691 9.59 -21.07 -20.35
N GLU A 692 9.43 -19.80 -20.71
CA GLU A 692 8.83 -18.82 -19.83
C GLU A 692 7.39 -19.22 -19.46
N LEU A 693 6.55 -19.66 -20.40
CA LEU A 693 5.18 -20.14 -20.10
C LEU A 693 5.15 -21.22 -19.00
N ARG A 694 6.04 -22.22 -19.06
CA ARG A 694 6.12 -23.20 -17.97
C ARG A 694 6.61 -22.56 -16.68
N LYS A 695 7.64 -21.72 -16.72
CA LYS A 695 8.12 -20.99 -15.53
C LYS A 695 7.02 -20.14 -14.89
N ILE A 696 6.17 -19.48 -15.68
CA ILE A 696 5.00 -18.72 -15.19
C ILE A 696 4.01 -19.65 -14.48
N LEU A 697 3.72 -20.81 -15.05
CA LEU A 697 2.82 -21.82 -14.47
C LEU A 697 3.43 -22.45 -13.20
N ASP A 698 4.73 -22.74 -13.20
CA ASP A 698 5.50 -23.24 -12.06
C ASP A 698 5.54 -22.17 -10.93
N ASP A 699 5.76 -20.89 -11.27
CA ASP A 699 5.76 -19.75 -10.35
C ASP A 699 4.34 -19.55 -9.75
N SER A 700 3.28 -19.64 -10.57
CA SER A 700 1.87 -19.51 -10.13
C SER A 700 1.43 -20.67 -9.22
N ALA A 701 1.82 -21.90 -9.54
CA ALA A 701 1.61 -23.06 -8.67
C ALA A 701 2.39 -22.90 -7.35
N GLY A 702 3.59 -22.31 -7.41
CA GLY A 702 4.38 -21.90 -6.25
C GLY A 702 3.66 -20.87 -5.37
N MET A 703 3.02 -19.85 -5.97
CA MET A 703 2.24 -18.84 -5.24
C MET A 703 1.06 -19.45 -4.50
N ILE A 704 0.27 -20.31 -5.15
CA ILE A 704 -0.90 -20.97 -4.55
C ILE A 704 -0.44 -21.89 -3.41
N THR A 705 0.66 -22.62 -3.59
CA THR A 705 1.27 -23.45 -2.53
C THR A 705 1.73 -22.59 -1.35
N ALA A 706 2.46 -21.50 -1.60
CA ALA A 706 3.00 -20.64 -0.55
C ALA A 706 1.90 -19.87 0.21
N ALA A 707 0.81 -19.48 -0.45
CA ALA A 707 -0.37 -18.91 0.22
C ALA A 707 -1.09 -19.95 1.09
N ALA A 708 -1.23 -21.20 0.61
CA ALA A 708 -1.81 -22.30 1.39
C ALA A 708 -0.95 -22.70 2.60
N ASP A 709 0.39 -22.60 2.48
CA ASP A 709 1.35 -22.78 3.59
C ASP A 709 1.36 -21.58 4.57
N ALA A 710 0.97 -20.38 4.13
CA ALA A 710 0.87 -19.18 4.98
C ALA A 710 -0.41 -19.13 5.82
N ILE A 711 -1.51 -19.77 5.38
CA ILE A 711 -2.82 -19.77 6.09
C ILE A 711 -2.71 -20.12 7.58
N PRO A 712 -2.03 -21.20 8.01
CA PRO A 712 -1.94 -21.56 9.43
C PRO A 712 -1.25 -20.48 10.26
N ALA A 713 -0.26 -19.79 9.71
CA ALA A 713 0.49 -18.75 10.41
C ALA A 713 -0.30 -17.44 10.53
N ALA A 714 -1.03 -17.05 9.47
CA ALA A 714 -1.94 -15.89 9.54
C ALA A 714 -3.09 -16.14 10.52
N ARG A 715 -3.66 -17.36 10.53
CA ARG A 715 -4.67 -17.76 11.53
C ARG A 715 -4.09 -17.73 12.95
N GLU A 716 -2.87 -18.22 13.14
CA GLU A 716 -2.19 -18.17 14.44
C GLU A 716 -1.97 -16.72 14.90
N ALA A 717 -1.53 -15.83 14.02
CA ALA A 717 -1.38 -14.40 14.32
C ALA A 717 -2.73 -13.75 14.72
N VAL A 718 -3.75 -13.86 13.88
CA VAL A 718 -5.10 -13.30 14.15
C VAL A 718 -5.68 -13.84 15.47
N ALA A 719 -5.47 -15.12 15.78
CA ALA A 719 -6.03 -15.73 16.99
C ALA A 719 -5.16 -15.60 18.26
N THR A 720 -3.97 -14.99 18.17
CA THR A 720 -3.08 -14.72 19.32
C THR A 720 -2.87 -13.24 19.61
N ASP A 721 -3.33 -12.36 18.72
CA ASP A 721 -3.61 -10.96 18.98
C ASP A 721 -5.10 -10.79 19.38
N TYR A 722 -5.41 -10.02 20.43
CA TYR A 722 -6.79 -9.96 20.96
C TYR A 722 -7.70 -9.00 20.18
N GLY A 723 -7.17 -7.87 19.72
CA GLY A 723 -7.89 -6.97 18.82
C GLY A 723 -8.25 -7.66 17.50
N MET A 724 -7.27 -8.28 16.85
CA MET A 724 -7.51 -9.03 15.61
C MET A 724 -8.47 -10.21 15.81
N LEU A 725 -8.35 -10.94 16.93
CA LEU A 725 -9.26 -12.03 17.27
C LEU A 725 -10.70 -11.52 17.38
N TRP A 726 -10.90 -10.38 18.04
CA TRP A 726 -12.21 -9.77 18.21
C TRP A 726 -12.77 -9.28 16.87
N GLU A 727 -12.00 -8.48 16.14
CA GLU A 727 -12.45 -7.83 14.90
C GLU A 727 -12.71 -8.83 13.78
N VAL A 728 -11.72 -9.67 13.45
CA VAL A 728 -11.89 -10.72 12.43
C VAL A 728 -12.94 -11.75 12.89
N GLY A 729 -13.06 -12.01 14.19
CA GLY A 729 -14.10 -12.87 14.76
C GLY A 729 -15.52 -12.30 14.61
N ALA A 730 -15.69 -10.97 14.66
CA ALA A 730 -16.94 -10.28 14.42
C ALA A 730 -17.27 -10.21 12.93
N LEU A 731 -16.32 -9.77 12.09
CA LEU A 731 -16.49 -9.68 10.63
C LEU A 731 -16.84 -11.04 10.01
N THR A 732 -16.16 -12.12 10.43
CA THR A 732 -16.47 -13.48 9.96
C THR A 732 -17.69 -14.10 10.63
N GLY A 733 -18.04 -13.69 11.86
CA GLY A 733 -19.22 -14.16 12.59
C GLY A 733 -20.54 -13.53 12.13
N ASN A 734 -20.50 -12.36 11.50
CA ASN A 734 -21.66 -11.62 10.99
C ASN A 734 -21.94 -11.84 9.49
N ASP A 735 -21.24 -12.80 8.84
CA ASP A 735 -21.20 -12.98 7.38
C ASP A 735 -20.72 -11.73 6.59
N THR A 736 -20.10 -10.74 7.25
CA THR A 736 -19.45 -9.58 6.59
C THR A 736 -18.25 -10.04 5.78
N TRP A 737 -17.43 -10.94 6.34
CA TRP A 737 -16.28 -11.58 5.70
C TRP A 737 -16.58 -13.06 5.43
N VAL A 738 -17.16 -13.35 4.27
CA VAL A 738 -17.41 -14.72 3.80
C VAL A 738 -16.12 -15.30 3.18
N PRO A 739 -15.74 -16.57 3.42
CA PRO A 739 -14.65 -17.21 2.67
C PRO A 739 -15.06 -17.50 1.21
N PRO A 740 -14.12 -17.42 0.24
CA PRO A 740 -14.45 -17.59 -1.18
C PRO A 740 -14.96 -19.01 -1.49
N THR A 741 -15.98 -19.10 -2.36
CA THR A 741 -16.56 -20.39 -2.77
C THR A 741 -15.76 -21.03 -3.89
N ASN A 742 -15.80 -22.37 -3.96
CA ASN A 742 -15.09 -23.20 -4.94
C ASN A 742 -15.37 -22.76 -6.39
N ASP A 743 -16.65 -22.67 -6.79
CA ASP A 743 -17.07 -22.30 -8.14
C ASP A 743 -16.52 -20.92 -8.57
N SER A 744 -16.52 -19.95 -7.64
CA SER A 744 -16.04 -18.58 -7.91
C SER A 744 -14.52 -18.47 -8.06
N THR A 745 -13.78 -19.43 -7.51
CA THR A 745 -12.31 -19.40 -7.44
C THR A 745 -11.70 -20.01 -8.69
N ALA A 746 -12.21 -21.18 -9.13
CA ALA A 746 -11.81 -21.81 -10.37
C ALA A 746 -12.14 -20.94 -11.60
N ALA A 747 -13.36 -20.37 -11.64
CA ALA A 747 -13.82 -19.54 -12.75
C ALA A 747 -12.93 -18.31 -13.01
N ARG A 748 -12.60 -17.54 -11.96
CA ARG A 748 -11.76 -16.33 -12.06
C ARG A 748 -10.32 -16.65 -12.45
N THR A 749 -9.74 -17.70 -11.85
CA THR A 749 -8.39 -18.16 -12.21
C THR A 749 -8.31 -18.60 -13.68
N ALA A 750 -9.32 -19.33 -14.17
CA ALA A 750 -9.41 -19.72 -15.57
C ALA A 750 -9.64 -18.53 -16.52
N GLN A 751 -10.43 -17.53 -16.12
CA GLN A 751 -10.68 -16.31 -16.90
C GLN A 751 -9.39 -15.52 -17.12
N ALA A 752 -8.62 -15.27 -16.07
CA ALA A 752 -7.33 -14.56 -16.15
C ALA A 752 -6.31 -15.28 -17.04
N PHE A 753 -6.17 -16.61 -16.88
CA PHE A 753 -5.28 -17.41 -17.73
C PHE A 753 -5.66 -17.30 -19.23
N ASN A 754 -6.95 -17.33 -19.55
CA ASN A 754 -7.42 -17.19 -20.94
C ASN A 754 -7.09 -15.79 -21.53
N VAL A 755 -7.31 -14.71 -20.76
CA VAL A 755 -7.04 -13.32 -21.23
C VAL A 755 -5.58 -13.16 -21.67
N TRP A 756 -4.63 -13.65 -20.88
CA TRP A 756 -3.21 -13.53 -21.21
C TRP A 756 -2.81 -14.29 -22.49
N VAL A 757 -3.34 -15.49 -22.70
CA VAL A 757 -3.06 -16.29 -23.92
C VAL A 757 -3.45 -15.51 -25.18
N TRP A 758 -4.54 -14.74 -25.14
CA TRP A 758 -4.93 -13.86 -26.25
C TRP A 758 -4.00 -12.65 -26.41
N GLN A 759 -3.59 -12.00 -25.33
CA GLN A 759 -2.70 -10.84 -25.41
C GLN A 759 -1.36 -11.19 -26.08
N VAL A 760 -0.71 -12.30 -25.70
CA VAL A 760 0.56 -12.73 -26.32
C VAL A 760 0.39 -13.12 -27.78
N VAL A 761 -0.75 -13.70 -28.17
CA VAL A 761 -1.06 -14.07 -29.56
C VAL A 761 -1.39 -12.86 -30.44
N LEU A 762 -1.74 -11.72 -29.85
CA LEU A 762 -2.05 -10.47 -30.57
C LEU A 762 -0.86 -9.48 -30.62
N ASN A 763 -0.01 -9.44 -29.59
CA ASN A 763 1.09 -8.46 -29.50
C ASN A 763 2.29 -8.79 -30.43
N ASP A 764 2.60 -10.09 -30.64
CA ASP A 764 3.51 -10.53 -31.72
C ASP A 764 2.66 -10.98 -32.92
N GLN A 765 3.00 -10.56 -34.16
CA GLN A 765 2.22 -10.90 -35.37
C GLN A 765 2.51 -12.34 -35.85
N ALA A 766 2.21 -13.30 -34.97
CA ALA A 766 2.52 -14.71 -35.11
C ALA A 766 1.44 -15.47 -35.88
N HIS A 767 1.75 -15.90 -37.11
CA HIS A 767 0.91 -16.88 -37.81
C HIS A 767 0.94 -18.25 -37.12
N VAL A 768 -0.16 -18.59 -36.43
CA VAL A 768 -0.36 -19.90 -35.79
C VAL A 768 -0.84 -20.94 -36.83
N GLU A 769 -0.01 -21.94 -37.17
CA GLU A 769 -0.44 -23.09 -37.97
C GLU A 769 -0.69 -24.31 -37.07
N HIS A 770 -1.95 -24.67 -36.85
CA HIS A 770 -2.30 -25.90 -36.13
C HIS A 770 -1.91 -27.15 -36.94
N LYS A 771 -1.17 -28.07 -36.33
CA LYS A 771 -0.54 -29.19 -37.03
C LYS A 771 -1.17 -30.53 -36.66
N ASP A 772 -2.33 -30.80 -37.26
CA ASP A 772 -3.12 -32.02 -37.02
C ASP A 772 -2.29 -33.32 -37.11
N LYS A 773 -1.99 -33.90 -35.95
CA LYS A 773 -1.65 -35.32 -35.82
C LYS A 773 -2.93 -36.07 -35.52
N ALA A 774 -3.51 -36.68 -36.55
CA ALA A 774 -4.68 -37.53 -36.40
C ALA A 774 -4.44 -38.67 -35.38
N ASN A 775 -5.49 -39.01 -34.63
CA ASN A 775 -5.60 -40.06 -33.60
C ASN A 775 -5.18 -39.68 -32.17
N ALA A 776 -6.04 -38.93 -31.48
CA ALA A 776 -6.40 -39.21 -30.08
C ALA A 776 -7.92 -39.43 -30.02
N ALA A 777 -8.42 -40.25 -29.10
CA ALA A 777 -9.83 -40.62 -29.05
C ALA A 777 -10.33 -40.77 -27.60
N TRP A 778 -11.37 -40.01 -27.27
CA TRP A 778 -12.26 -40.17 -26.11
C TRP A 778 -11.61 -39.98 -24.71
N SER A 779 -11.63 -38.74 -24.20
CA SER A 779 -11.56 -38.48 -22.76
C SER A 779 -12.09 -37.07 -22.41
N TYR A 780 -13.03 -37.03 -21.46
CA TYR A 780 -13.58 -35.87 -20.71
C TYR A 780 -14.25 -34.70 -21.47
N ASP A 781 -15.54 -34.52 -21.20
CA ASP A 781 -16.29 -33.30 -21.45
C ASP A 781 -15.88 -32.23 -20.43
N GLY A 782 -15.22 -31.16 -20.87
CA GLY A 782 -14.77 -30.06 -19.98
C GLY A 782 -14.36 -28.76 -20.69
N PHE A 783 -14.03 -28.77 -21.99
CA PHE A 783 -13.55 -27.59 -22.72
C PHE A 783 -14.11 -27.54 -24.16
N HIS A 784 -15.38 -27.17 -24.33
CA HIS A 784 -16.08 -27.25 -25.64
C HIS A 784 -16.84 -26.00 -26.10
N TYR A 785 -16.23 -24.81 -25.93
CA TYR A 785 -16.57 -23.59 -26.68
C TYR A 785 -15.34 -22.95 -27.36
N GLY A 786 -14.64 -23.74 -28.18
CA GLY A 786 -13.48 -23.27 -28.95
C GLY A 786 -13.86 -22.39 -30.14
N LEU A 787 -13.38 -21.15 -30.15
CA LEU A 787 -13.35 -20.26 -31.33
C LEU A 787 -12.54 -20.91 -32.48
N LYS A 788 -12.93 -20.64 -33.74
CA LYS A 788 -12.17 -21.11 -34.90
C LYS A 788 -11.21 -20.01 -35.36
N VAL A 789 -9.92 -20.26 -35.17
CA VAL A 789 -8.86 -19.35 -35.61
C VAL A 789 -8.93 -19.14 -37.13
N GLY A 790 -9.01 -17.88 -37.54
CA GLY A 790 -9.06 -17.41 -38.93
C GLY A 790 -8.24 -16.14 -39.09
N ASP A 791 -8.51 -15.32 -40.11
CA ASP A 791 -7.94 -13.96 -40.14
C ASP A 791 -8.67 -13.01 -39.18
N ALA A 792 -8.10 -11.84 -38.92
CA ALA A 792 -8.65 -10.87 -37.97
C ALA A 792 -10.12 -10.50 -38.26
N SER A 793 -10.55 -10.48 -39.53
CA SER A 793 -11.93 -10.16 -39.92
C SER A 793 -12.91 -11.33 -39.79
N ASP A 794 -12.41 -12.56 -39.72
CA ASP A 794 -13.15 -13.76 -39.32
C ASP A 794 -13.21 -13.90 -37.78
N ILE A 795 -12.22 -13.35 -37.05
CA ILE A 795 -12.21 -13.31 -35.58
C ILE A 795 -13.15 -12.20 -35.07
N GLU A 796 -13.07 -10.96 -35.59
CA GLU A 796 -14.08 -9.92 -35.35
C GLU A 796 -15.50 -10.43 -35.68
N SER A 797 -15.64 -11.16 -36.79
CA SER A 797 -16.93 -11.73 -37.22
C SER A 797 -17.42 -12.90 -36.37
N GLN A 798 -16.60 -13.44 -35.46
CA GLN A 798 -17.00 -14.45 -34.48
C GLN A 798 -17.26 -13.83 -33.10
N LEU A 799 -16.45 -12.86 -32.66
CA LEU A 799 -16.61 -12.16 -31.39
C LEU A 799 -17.78 -11.17 -31.42
N PHE A 800 -17.93 -10.39 -32.50
CA PHE A 800 -18.94 -9.32 -32.63
C PHE A 800 -20.04 -9.63 -33.66
N GLY A 801 -19.86 -10.66 -34.49
CA GLY A 801 -20.90 -11.25 -35.32
C GLY A 801 -21.29 -10.45 -36.58
N LYS A 802 -21.01 -11.00 -37.78
CA LYS A 802 -21.60 -10.48 -39.03
C LYS A 802 -23.12 -10.73 -39.06
N THR A 803 -23.90 -9.69 -38.81
CA THR A 803 -25.36 -9.73 -38.75
C THR A 803 -25.99 -10.21 -40.06
N SER A 804 -26.62 -11.39 -40.04
CA SER A 804 -27.60 -11.75 -41.06
C SER A 804 -28.93 -11.06 -40.75
N ALA A 805 -29.63 -10.58 -41.78
CA ALA A 805 -30.75 -9.63 -41.66
C ALA A 805 -32.06 -10.17 -41.06
N GLY A 806 -32.00 -11.26 -40.28
CA GLY A 806 -33.14 -11.86 -39.57
C GLY A 806 -33.03 -11.86 -38.03
N CYS A 807 -31.85 -11.58 -37.45
CA CYS A 807 -31.63 -11.76 -36.00
C CYS A 807 -31.92 -10.53 -35.13
N LEU A 808 -32.23 -9.37 -35.74
CA LEU A 808 -32.37 -8.07 -35.06
C LEU A 808 -33.65 -7.88 -34.22
N ALA A 809 -34.39 -8.96 -33.92
CA ALA A 809 -35.63 -8.88 -33.13
C ALA A 809 -35.40 -8.96 -31.61
N ASN A 810 -34.32 -9.61 -31.17
CA ASN A 810 -34.07 -9.98 -29.77
C ASN A 810 -32.68 -9.57 -29.26
N PHE A 811 -31.96 -8.69 -29.98
CA PHE A 811 -30.68 -8.14 -29.50
C PHE A 811 -30.94 -6.92 -28.62
N ASP A 812 -30.34 -6.86 -27.44
CA ASP A 812 -30.35 -5.67 -26.60
C ASP A 812 -29.35 -4.63 -27.16
N PRO A 813 -29.76 -3.38 -27.42
CA PRO A 813 -28.85 -2.31 -27.81
C PRO A 813 -27.91 -1.80 -26.69
N SER A 814 -27.95 -2.37 -25.48
CA SER A 814 -27.16 -1.93 -24.32
C SER A 814 -25.69 -2.44 -24.27
N CYS A 815 -25.27 -3.29 -25.22
CA CYS A 815 -23.95 -3.93 -25.24
C CYS A 815 -22.79 -2.96 -25.59
N ASN A 816 -21.60 -3.24 -25.04
CA ASN A 816 -20.41 -2.37 -25.05
C ASN A 816 -19.65 -2.26 -26.40
N LEU A 817 -20.37 -2.13 -27.53
CA LEU A 817 -19.80 -1.92 -28.87
C LEU A 817 -19.25 -0.48 -29.13
N HIS A 818 -18.97 0.28 -28.07
CA HIS A 818 -18.47 1.66 -28.14
C HIS A 818 -17.03 1.84 -27.65
N VAL A 819 -16.43 0.80 -27.03
CA VAL A 819 -15.02 0.84 -26.60
C VAL A 819 -14.11 0.56 -27.80
N PRO A 820 -13.01 1.31 -28.02
CA PRO A 820 -12.06 0.98 -29.08
C PRO A 820 -11.38 -0.37 -28.78
N PRO A 821 -11.18 -1.26 -29.79
CA PRO A 821 -10.62 -2.60 -29.56
C PRO A 821 -9.31 -2.61 -28.79
N ASP A 822 -8.45 -1.61 -29.00
CA ASP A 822 -7.13 -1.50 -28.37
C ASP A 822 -7.21 -1.41 -26.83
N PHE A 823 -8.20 -0.70 -26.29
CA PHE A 823 -8.45 -0.61 -24.84
C PHE A 823 -9.06 -1.89 -24.27
N VAL A 824 -9.90 -2.56 -25.06
CA VAL A 824 -10.46 -3.87 -24.71
C VAL A 824 -9.32 -4.90 -24.58
N PHE A 825 -8.41 -4.97 -25.55
CA PHE A 825 -7.27 -5.91 -25.52
C PHE A 825 -6.24 -5.62 -24.40
N GLN A 826 -6.19 -4.39 -23.88
CA GLN A 826 -5.31 -4.06 -22.73
C GLN A 826 -5.87 -4.53 -21.38
N GLY A 827 -7.14 -4.96 -21.30
CA GLY A 827 -7.74 -5.51 -20.07
C GLY A 827 -8.13 -4.49 -18.99
N ILE A 828 -7.92 -3.21 -19.27
CA ILE A 828 -7.96 -2.04 -18.36
C ILE A 828 -9.28 -1.84 -17.59
N TYR A 829 -10.39 -2.45 -18.01
CA TYR A 829 -11.73 -2.22 -17.44
C TYR A 829 -12.33 -3.41 -16.69
N GLY A 830 -11.58 -4.52 -16.57
CA GLY A 830 -12.18 -5.82 -16.28
C GLY A 830 -12.99 -6.36 -17.47
N TRP A 831 -13.01 -7.68 -17.64
CA TRP A 831 -13.67 -8.31 -18.81
C TRP A 831 -15.12 -8.67 -18.52
N ASP A 832 -15.89 -7.65 -18.14
CA ASP A 832 -17.32 -7.78 -17.91
C ASP A 832 -18.07 -7.90 -19.25
N ILE A 833 -18.28 -9.15 -19.68
CA ILE A 833 -19.06 -9.50 -20.86
C ILE A 833 -20.38 -10.15 -20.40
N PRO A 834 -21.40 -9.36 -19.99
CA PRO A 834 -22.73 -9.87 -19.61
C PRO A 834 -23.56 -10.31 -20.83
N CYS A 835 -23.02 -11.25 -21.61
CA CYS A 835 -23.69 -11.90 -22.73
C CYS A 835 -24.22 -13.26 -22.29
N GLY A 836 -25.37 -13.25 -21.58
CA GLY A 836 -26.05 -14.46 -21.13
C GLY A 836 -26.37 -15.41 -22.29
N PHE A 837 -25.66 -16.54 -22.36
CA PHE A 837 -25.71 -17.51 -23.45
C PHE A 837 -26.99 -18.36 -23.47
N PHE A 838 -28.16 -17.73 -23.64
CA PHE A 838 -29.43 -18.44 -23.79
C PHE A 838 -29.52 -19.16 -25.14
N THR A 839 -29.20 -20.45 -25.09
CA THR A 839 -29.21 -21.36 -26.24
C THR A 839 -30.59 -21.45 -26.90
N THR A 840 -30.74 -21.02 -28.16
CA THR A 840 -31.64 -21.66 -29.16
C THR A 840 -31.41 -21.14 -30.59
N CYS A 841 -30.35 -21.63 -31.25
CA CYS A 841 -30.19 -21.52 -32.70
C CYS A 841 -29.97 -22.90 -33.34
N GLN A 842 -30.98 -23.78 -33.21
CA GLN A 842 -31.03 -25.08 -33.89
C GLN A 842 -31.37 -24.87 -35.38
N PRO A 843 -30.52 -25.29 -36.33
CA PRO A 843 -30.89 -25.30 -37.75
C PRO A 843 -31.96 -26.38 -38.00
N THR A 844 -33.06 -26.00 -38.66
CA THR A 844 -34.23 -26.87 -38.86
C THR A 844 -33.91 -28.09 -39.74
N GLY A 845 -33.93 -29.32 -39.21
CA GLY A 845 -33.44 -30.45 -40.02
C GLY A 845 -33.72 -31.92 -39.65
N ALA A 846 -34.41 -32.30 -38.56
CA ALA A 846 -34.86 -33.70 -38.38
C ALA A 846 -36.01 -33.85 -37.37
N TRP A 847 -36.87 -34.86 -37.57
CA TRP A 847 -37.89 -35.30 -36.60
C TRP A 847 -37.39 -36.49 -35.78
N LEU A 848 -37.83 -36.62 -34.53
CA LEU A 848 -38.45 -37.81 -33.92
C LEU A 848 -39.14 -37.40 -32.58
N PRO A 849 -40.06 -38.21 -32.00
CA PRO A 849 -41.03 -37.78 -30.98
C PRO A 849 -40.53 -37.88 -29.52
N PRO A 850 -41.26 -37.29 -28.54
CA PRO A 850 -40.83 -37.21 -27.15
C PRO A 850 -41.25 -38.42 -26.28
N GLU A 851 -40.46 -38.65 -25.24
CA GLU A 851 -40.88 -39.16 -23.93
C GLU A 851 -39.95 -38.55 -22.84
#